data_AF-A0A9P8HCZ2-F1
#
_entry.id   AF-A0A9P8HCZ2-F1
#
_cell.length_a   1.000
_cell.length_b   1.000
_cell.length_c   1.000
_cell.angle_alpha   90.00
_cell.angle_beta   90.00
_cell.angle_gamma   90.00
#
_symmetry.space_group_name_H-M   'P 1'
#
loop_
_entity.id
_entity.type
_entity.pdbx_description
1 polymer ?
#
loop_
_entity_poly.entity_id
_entity_poly.type
_entity_poly.pdbx_seq_one_letter_code
_entity_poly.pdbx_strand_id
1 'polypeptide(L)'
;MITSPTAGRAILRKPKKIICALDGTWQDSDSGWIDGSLKTPSNVTRISRAIKPEDSEHHAQIVYYQAGIGTGLGLRDRLLGGGTGLGLSEHIREAYYFLANNYSSGDSIFLIGFSRGSFTARSLGGLIGNLGLLNKKGLPFFYEIFLDWENAGNPGSRESSFWEHYRDPLDPEKKSMPQTPSNDPARVYDYLDEYRAMLRSFGLTHVVPIRENETRDVPIRAIGVWDTVGALGIPVNPWLQKHLGLPGFLHEYKWLDTKLSDKVENAFQALALDEHRAPFSPAVWEKSEGSHTYLKQTWFPGAHSNVGGSYDDTATADISLAWMMDQLSGESRASDDAPLDKKDWIEFYDDYLDTQQALNTVWYQNHPPVRGWSLGAIYNSRLSHNMVKRKVGALEKVDADLPNLQYKVRRDPASYKDDFNNQYSQYQAFLQLFMQAPSSTDSQGLVSLRELIDFVAHCADCYPKLTADFPTDLMALLRLHHAELEPELRDKVVGSLVLLRKKDIIDSAVLLNALFPLLVDTASKALRTLLFTKIISDLRTSNSKSTNHKLNRTIQTVLYNLLTSDPTSAKGVWAVRITREMWARQIWTDAKAVEIMKEAALSQHEKVVTGGVHFFLGGDKEREEKAEDDSDDEENIDMGKLRHQAGINKKTKKKANELRRAAATVKRKEKKKKAPHPLNFSALHLLHDPQGFAERLFHQHLNTQTPKAKLKLDQKLVVLQLVSRLVGLHTLTLIPLYSYFIKYLTPKQPQVTSFLASLAQSTHNLVPPDALEPLVQKIANEFVSEAAASEVASAGLNAIREVCVRQPLAMNETLLQDLVEYRKSKDKGVMMAAKGLLSLYREVGPELLRRRDRGKDASIGIQKGTLKDRKFGQVEAGGIEGLELLEEWKAEERRKRRIEKGLDPDASDADDDDEEEDEEAGWSKFDLEEDDDSDEEGWINVESDGEDINISDSEDEDKKPKAKKQKTDVDAPKTTEDTPKDPIAEFSKLATTRILTPADLAKLQELRTSAAVSKHMPSQKRQQQTSGRHADDPLTAAEIEGLASLSSRTTKEEKIALAKGDRDEKHQSTTAKRKEKKEAEGKSTTNKEKARKKNFLMTLGKAKRKGKRSLVDQRKILRGHIDRQKRGGKRGNAG
;
A
#
# COMPACT_ATOMS: atom_id res chain seq x y z
N MET A 1 13.73 66.13 -29.68
CA MET A 1 14.15 66.43 -28.29
C MET A 1 13.29 65.61 -27.33
N ILE A 2 13.53 65.67 -26.01
CA ILE A 2 13.16 64.64 -25.02
C ILE A 2 14.06 63.40 -25.19
N THR A 3 15.38 63.52 -24.93
CA THR A 3 16.07 63.41 -23.62
C THR A 3 16.23 61.98 -23.12
N SER A 4 17.48 61.53 -23.00
CA SER A 4 17.86 60.24 -22.42
C SER A 4 17.29 60.07 -21.00
N PRO A 5 16.79 58.88 -20.62
CA PRO A 5 16.78 58.50 -19.21
C PRO A 5 18.24 58.48 -18.72
N THR A 6 18.47 58.90 -17.48
CA THR A 6 19.80 59.00 -16.89
C THR A 6 20.46 57.63 -16.77
N ALA A 7 21.77 57.58 -17.00
CA ALA A 7 22.61 56.44 -16.63
C ALA A 7 22.72 56.38 -15.09
N GLY A 8 21.67 55.87 -14.44
CA GLY A 8 21.75 55.46 -13.06
C GLY A 8 22.88 54.45 -12.92
N ARG A 9 23.77 54.65 -11.94
CA ARG A 9 24.83 53.68 -11.61
C ARG A 9 24.15 52.32 -11.40
N ALA A 10 24.40 51.38 -12.30
CA ALA A 10 24.10 49.99 -12.02
C ALA A 10 24.88 49.62 -10.76
N ILE A 11 24.18 49.35 -9.67
CA ILE A 11 24.81 48.90 -8.42
C ILE A 11 25.36 47.52 -8.76
N LEU A 12 26.66 47.47 -9.03
CA LEU A 12 27.38 46.24 -9.34
C LEU A 12 27.22 45.30 -8.15
N ARG A 13 26.33 44.33 -8.32
CA ARG A 13 26.03 43.30 -7.33
C ARG A 13 27.34 42.62 -6.95
N LYS A 14 27.79 42.83 -5.72
CA LYS A 14 28.91 42.08 -5.17
C LYS A 14 28.59 40.58 -5.24
N PRO A 15 29.53 39.74 -5.71
CA PRO A 15 29.33 38.30 -5.69
C PRO A 15 29.23 37.79 -4.26
N LYS A 16 28.62 36.62 -4.10
CA LYS A 16 28.36 36.00 -2.79
C LYS A 16 29.13 34.71 -2.66
N LYS A 17 29.43 34.35 -1.41
CA LYS A 17 29.84 33.00 -1.04
C LYS A 17 28.57 32.27 -0.58
N ILE A 18 28.31 31.09 -1.12
CA ILE A 18 27.13 30.29 -0.78
C ILE A 18 27.62 28.96 -0.20
N ILE A 19 27.34 28.75 1.08
CA ILE A 19 27.89 27.65 1.88
C ILE A 19 26.76 26.72 2.29
N CYS A 20 26.77 25.47 1.83
CA CYS A 20 25.85 24.43 2.29
C CYS A 20 26.53 23.59 3.38
N ALA A 21 26.06 23.69 4.61
CA ALA A 21 26.57 22.97 5.78
C ALA A 21 25.59 21.84 6.16
N LEU A 22 25.98 20.59 5.87
CA LEU A 22 25.09 19.42 5.86
C LEU A 22 25.52 18.44 6.96
N ASP A 23 24.68 18.24 7.98
CA ASP A 23 25.10 17.55 9.21
C ASP A 23 24.94 16.01 9.18
N GLY A 24 25.61 15.34 10.11
CA GLY A 24 25.50 13.89 10.32
C GLY A 24 24.13 13.48 10.86
N THR A 25 23.65 12.28 10.52
CA THR A 25 22.39 11.72 11.05
C THR A 25 22.32 11.81 12.57
N TRP A 26 21.18 12.24 13.12
CA TRP A 26 20.94 12.57 14.54
C TRP A 26 21.64 13.84 15.07
N GLN A 27 22.43 14.55 14.25
CA GLN A 27 23.00 15.86 14.57
C GLN A 27 22.16 16.99 14.02
N ASP A 28 21.89 17.96 14.88
CA ASP A 28 21.07 19.14 14.62
C ASP A 28 21.51 20.26 15.57
N SER A 29 21.25 21.51 15.19
CA SER A 29 21.55 22.70 15.98
C SER A 29 20.42 23.11 16.94
N ASP A 30 19.26 22.45 16.85
CA ASP A 30 17.96 23.04 17.22
C ASP A 30 17.22 22.27 18.32
N SER A 31 17.54 20.99 18.56
CA SER A 31 16.93 20.21 19.65
C SER A 31 17.34 20.69 21.04
N GLY A 32 18.45 21.45 21.14
CA GLY A 32 18.84 22.22 22.31
C GLY A 32 19.29 21.37 23.50
N TRP A 33 18.34 20.73 24.18
CA TRP A 33 18.54 20.00 25.42
C TRP A 33 18.29 18.50 25.23
N ILE A 34 19.22 17.68 25.70
CA ILE A 34 19.08 16.22 25.80
C ILE A 34 19.42 15.84 27.24
N ASP A 35 18.51 15.09 27.88
CA ASP A 35 18.66 14.53 29.23
C ASP A 35 19.09 15.55 30.31
N GLY A 36 18.62 16.80 30.18
CA GLY A 36 18.92 17.90 31.10
C GLY A 36 20.23 18.65 30.84
N SER A 37 20.98 18.29 29.79
CA SER A 37 22.20 18.96 29.35
C SER A 37 22.03 19.64 27.98
N LEU A 38 22.85 20.64 27.68
CA LEU A 38 22.89 21.25 26.34
C LEU A 38 23.63 20.31 25.37
N LYS A 39 23.01 19.96 24.25
CA LYS A 39 23.58 19.03 23.26
C LYS A 39 24.90 19.56 22.69
N THR A 40 25.99 18.83 22.90
CA THR A 40 27.31 19.16 22.34
C THR A 40 27.26 19.12 20.80
N PRO A 41 27.56 20.22 20.09
CA PRO A 41 27.34 20.33 18.64
C PRO A 41 28.38 19.57 17.79
N SER A 42 28.00 19.25 16.55
CA SER A 42 28.93 18.74 15.52
C SER A 42 29.87 19.84 15.02
N ASN A 43 30.98 19.45 14.39
CA ASN A 43 31.87 20.39 13.69
C ASN A 43 31.19 21.10 12.50
N VAL A 44 30.11 20.55 11.93
CA VAL A 44 29.29 21.23 10.91
C VAL A 44 28.46 22.35 11.54
N THR A 45 27.83 22.10 12.68
CA THR A 45 27.10 23.12 13.47
C THR A 45 28.05 24.19 14.02
N ARG A 46 29.28 23.81 14.37
CA ARG A 46 30.30 24.75 14.87
C ARG A 46 30.86 25.63 13.75
N ILE A 47 31.25 25.05 12.61
CA ILE A 47 31.78 25.84 11.50
C ILE A 47 30.71 26.76 10.90
N SER A 48 29.43 26.36 10.86
CA SER A 48 28.34 27.26 10.41
C SER A 48 28.10 28.44 11.34
N ARG A 49 28.47 28.33 12.63
CA ARG A 49 28.48 29.43 13.63
C ARG A 49 29.77 30.26 13.59
N ALA A 50 30.85 29.74 13.02
CA ALA A 50 32.14 30.41 12.92
C ALA A 50 32.28 31.31 11.67
N ILE A 51 31.37 31.25 10.70
CA ILE A 51 31.43 32.04 9.46
C ILE A 51 30.89 33.47 9.71
N LYS A 52 31.65 34.50 9.32
CA LYS A 52 31.19 35.90 9.38
C LYS A 52 30.07 36.14 8.33
N PRO A 53 28.95 36.84 8.63
CA PRO A 53 27.87 37.05 7.65
C PRO A 53 28.28 37.82 6.37
N GLU A 54 29.27 38.70 6.47
CA GLU A 54 29.98 39.33 5.35
C GLU A 54 31.49 39.14 5.56
N ASP A 55 32.27 39.15 4.48
CA ASP A 55 33.73 39.26 4.59
C ASP A 55 34.19 40.71 4.77
N SER A 56 35.49 40.90 5.01
CA SER A 56 36.16 42.19 5.13
C SER A 56 36.14 43.08 3.86
N GLU A 57 35.55 42.61 2.76
CA GLU A 57 35.28 43.37 1.54
C GLU A 57 33.77 43.56 1.28
N HIS A 58 32.89 43.19 2.22
CA HIS A 58 31.43 43.18 2.09
C HIS A 58 30.87 42.29 0.97
N HIS A 59 31.46 41.11 0.75
CA HIS A 59 30.78 40.00 0.06
C HIS A 59 29.97 39.19 1.07
N ALA A 60 28.68 38.98 0.78
CA ALA A 60 27.80 38.21 1.68
C ALA A 60 28.16 36.72 1.69
N GLN A 61 28.26 36.13 2.87
CA GLN A 61 28.54 34.71 3.10
C GLN A 61 27.24 34.02 3.56
N ILE A 62 26.46 33.52 2.60
CA ILE A 62 25.16 32.91 2.87
C ILE A 62 25.35 31.45 3.28
N VAL A 63 25.16 31.16 4.57
CA VAL A 63 25.16 29.80 5.11
C VAL A 63 23.76 29.21 5.07
N TYR A 64 23.61 28.09 4.38
CA TYR A 64 22.47 27.17 4.47
C TYR A 64 22.88 25.98 5.32
N TYR A 65 22.37 25.91 6.55
CA TYR A 65 22.52 24.75 7.42
C TYR A 65 21.36 23.78 7.20
N GLN A 66 21.69 22.49 7.06
CA GLN A 66 20.72 21.41 6.96
C GLN A 66 21.01 20.38 8.06
N ALA A 67 20.08 20.25 9.00
CA ALA A 67 20.15 19.26 10.06
C ALA A 67 20.18 17.84 9.47
N GLY A 68 20.91 16.95 10.11
CA GLY A 68 21.14 15.61 9.59
C GLY A 68 19.92 14.71 9.65
N ILE A 69 19.89 13.69 8.77
CA ILE A 69 18.77 12.75 8.60
C ILE A 69 18.28 12.22 9.96
N GLY A 70 16.96 12.18 10.16
CA GLY A 70 16.34 11.64 11.38
C GLY A 70 16.28 12.61 12.57
N THR A 71 16.40 13.92 12.36
CA THR A 71 16.31 14.93 13.45
C THR A 71 14.95 15.63 13.55
N GLY A 72 14.03 15.36 12.61
CA GLY A 72 12.71 15.98 12.56
C GLY A 72 11.89 15.84 13.86
N LEU A 73 11.00 16.80 14.10
CA LEU A 73 10.16 16.91 15.29
C LEU A 73 9.15 15.74 15.44
N GLY A 74 8.97 14.90 14.41
CA GLY A 74 8.14 13.71 14.47
C GLY A 74 8.87 12.50 15.09
N LEU A 75 8.20 11.83 16.03
CA LEU A 75 8.62 10.52 16.55
C LEU A 75 8.77 9.43 15.44
N ARG A 76 8.14 9.63 14.28
CA ARG A 76 8.35 8.79 13.08
C ARG A 76 9.69 9.05 12.42
N ASP A 77 10.06 10.31 12.26
CA ASP A 77 11.21 10.75 11.45
C ASP A 77 12.52 10.33 12.10
N ARG A 78 12.62 10.50 13.44
CA ARG A 78 13.69 9.94 14.26
C ARG A 78 13.88 8.44 14.03
N LEU A 79 12.83 7.64 14.23
CA LEU A 79 12.96 6.18 14.22
C LEU A 79 13.19 5.57 12.81
N LEU A 80 12.68 6.21 11.74
CA LEU A 80 12.78 5.72 10.36
C LEU A 80 13.99 6.29 9.60
N GLY A 81 14.21 7.61 9.65
CA GLY A 81 15.33 8.27 8.96
C GLY A 81 16.70 7.90 9.54
N GLY A 82 16.73 7.43 10.79
CA GLY A 82 17.93 6.88 11.42
C GLY A 82 18.54 5.68 10.69
N GLY A 83 17.75 4.87 9.97
CA GLY A 83 18.20 3.59 9.39
C GLY A 83 17.62 3.15 8.05
N THR A 84 16.73 3.93 7.44
CA THR A 84 16.26 3.72 6.06
C THR A 84 16.79 4.83 5.15
N GLY A 85 16.94 4.57 3.85
CA GLY A 85 17.45 5.57 2.89
C GLY A 85 16.48 6.73 2.60
N LEU A 86 15.23 6.60 3.08
CA LEU A 86 14.18 7.60 2.97
C LEU A 86 14.63 8.91 3.66
N GLY A 87 14.65 9.98 2.89
CA GLY A 87 15.13 11.32 3.31
C GLY A 87 16.47 11.74 2.68
N LEU A 88 17.37 10.81 2.32
CA LEU A 88 18.68 11.20 1.76
C LEU A 88 18.55 11.90 0.39
N SER A 89 17.75 11.35 -0.52
CA SER A 89 17.47 11.97 -1.82
C SER A 89 16.58 13.22 -1.71
N GLU A 90 15.88 13.42 -0.58
CA GLU A 90 15.18 14.67 -0.27
C GLU A 90 16.17 15.76 0.15
N HIS A 91 17.06 15.47 1.11
CA HIS A 91 18.10 16.40 1.52
C HIS A 91 19.01 16.87 0.37
N ILE A 92 19.42 15.97 -0.54
CA ILE A 92 20.18 16.32 -1.75
C ILE A 92 19.37 17.27 -2.65
N ARG A 93 18.08 16.98 -2.87
CA ARG A 93 17.19 17.83 -3.69
C ARG A 93 16.97 19.21 -3.07
N GLU A 94 16.75 19.30 -1.76
CA GLU A 94 16.63 20.58 -1.05
C GLU A 94 17.89 21.45 -1.19
N ALA A 95 19.06 20.88 -0.90
CA ALA A 95 20.32 21.61 -0.95
C ALA A 95 20.67 22.06 -2.40
N TYR A 96 20.40 21.21 -3.40
CA TYR A 96 20.55 21.57 -4.81
C TYR A 96 19.57 22.68 -5.22
N TYR A 97 18.29 22.59 -4.81
CA TYR A 97 17.27 23.59 -5.10
C TYR A 97 17.60 24.95 -4.45
N PHE A 98 18.13 24.93 -3.22
CA PHE A 98 18.65 26.11 -2.54
C PHE A 98 19.78 26.76 -3.35
N LEU A 99 20.79 26.00 -3.77
CA LEU A 99 21.90 26.51 -4.60
C LEU A 99 21.39 27.09 -5.92
N ALA A 100 20.60 26.32 -6.68
CA ALA A 100 20.07 26.71 -7.99
C ALA A 100 19.17 27.98 -7.95
N ASN A 101 18.41 28.19 -6.87
CA ASN A 101 17.56 29.37 -6.74
C ASN A 101 18.32 30.64 -6.26
N ASN A 102 19.41 30.45 -5.50
CA ASN A 102 20.19 31.54 -4.89
C ASN A 102 21.47 31.92 -5.66
N TYR A 103 21.99 31.04 -6.51
CA TYR A 103 23.19 31.29 -7.32
C TYR A 103 22.97 32.43 -8.33
N SER A 104 24.06 33.10 -8.68
CA SER A 104 24.15 34.06 -9.79
C SER A 104 25.60 34.09 -10.30
N SER A 105 25.79 34.47 -11.57
CA SER A 105 27.11 34.44 -12.20
C SER A 105 28.15 35.22 -11.39
N GLY A 106 29.25 34.56 -11.04
CA GLY A 106 30.34 35.12 -10.21
C GLY A 106 30.24 34.79 -8.72
N ASP A 107 29.17 34.15 -8.24
CA ASP A 107 29.10 33.61 -6.88
C ASP A 107 29.97 32.34 -6.73
N SER A 108 30.44 32.07 -5.51
CA SER A 108 31.31 30.94 -5.16
C SER A 108 30.58 29.93 -4.27
N ILE A 109 30.62 28.63 -4.63
CA ILE A 109 29.89 27.55 -3.94
C ILE A 109 30.83 26.73 -3.05
N PHE A 110 30.45 26.54 -1.79
CA PHE A 110 31.16 25.72 -0.80
C PHE A 110 30.21 24.64 -0.26
N LEU A 111 30.64 23.38 -0.26
CA LEU A 111 29.87 22.26 0.31
C LEU A 111 30.61 21.71 1.53
N ILE A 112 29.94 21.65 2.68
CA ILE A 112 30.51 21.22 3.96
C ILE A 112 29.64 20.11 4.53
N GLY A 113 30.23 19.06 5.11
CA GLY A 113 29.41 18.09 5.87
C GLY A 113 30.15 16.99 6.62
N PHE A 114 29.47 16.37 7.58
CA PHE A 114 29.99 15.29 8.44
C PHE A 114 29.21 13.99 8.24
N SER A 115 29.89 12.84 8.24
CA SER A 115 29.26 11.51 8.24
C SER A 115 28.30 11.32 7.06
N ARG A 116 26.99 11.12 7.30
CA ARG A 116 25.95 11.07 6.27
C ARG A 116 25.75 12.42 5.57
N GLY A 117 25.96 13.54 6.25
CA GLY A 117 26.03 14.86 5.64
C GLY A 117 27.23 15.03 4.70
N SER A 118 28.36 14.35 4.95
CA SER A 118 29.46 14.27 3.96
C SER A 118 29.06 13.48 2.71
N PHE A 119 28.26 12.42 2.86
CA PHE A 119 27.68 11.70 1.72
C PHE A 119 26.79 12.66 0.90
N THR A 120 25.90 13.41 1.57
CA THR A 120 25.05 14.44 0.93
C THR A 120 25.90 15.48 0.19
N ALA A 121 26.94 16.04 0.83
CA ALA A 121 27.83 17.05 0.24
C ALA A 121 28.58 16.52 -0.99
N ARG A 122 29.09 15.28 -0.92
CA ARG A 122 29.77 14.63 -2.06
C ARG A 122 28.81 14.30 -3.20
N SER A 123 27.62 13.78 -2.89
CA SER A 123 26.59 13.46 -3.87
C SER A 123 26.06 14.71 -4.57
N LEU A 124 25.86 15.80 -3.82
CA LEU A 124 25.52 17.11 -4.34
C LEU A 124 26.62 17.68 -5.25
N GLY A 125 27.89 17.51 -4.86
CA GLY A 125 29.02 17.87 -5.71
C GLY A 125 29.08 17.07 -7.03
N GLY A 126 28.84 15.76 -6.95
CA GLY A 126 28.72 14.89 -8.13
C GLY A 126 27.51 15.22 -9.00
N LEU A 127 26.37 15.55 -8.40
CA LEU A 127 25.14 15.98 -9.10
C LEU A 127 25.38 17.28 -9.90
N ILE A 128 26.00 18.28 -9.28
CA ILE A 128 26.39 19.53 -9.95
C ILE A 128 27.46 19.27 -11.03
N GLY A 129 28.40 18.35 -10.79
CA GLY A 129 29.39 17.96 -11.80
C GLY A 129 28.77 17.27 -13.02
N ASN A 130 27.80 16.39 -12.80
CA ASN A 130 27.19 15.53 -13.82
C ASN A 130 26.02 16.20 -14.56
N LEU A 131 25.31 17.15 -13.95
CA LEU A 131 24.18 17.85 -14.56
C LEU A 131 24.43 19.34 -14.84
N GLY A 132 25.51 19.92 -14.28
CA GLY A 132 25.61 21.36 -14.09
C GLY A 132 24.72 21.84 -12.95
N LEU A 133 24.62 23.16 -12.76
CA LEU A 133 23.66 23.77 -11.84
C LEU A 133 22.45 24.30 -12.62
N LEU A 134 21.24 23.80 -12.37
CA LEU A 134 20.04 24.26 -13.06
C LEU A 134 19.76 25.74 -12.74
N ASN A 135 19.25 26.47 -13.74
CA ASN A 135 18.74 27.83 -13.59
C ASN A 135 17.21 27.84 -13.44
N LYS A 136 16.60 29.02 -13.26
CA LYS A 136 15.15 29.14 -13.00
C LYS A 136 14.22 28.69 -14.15
N LYS A 137 14.74 28.40 -15.35
CA LYS A 137 14.01 27.70 -16.43
C LYS A 137 14.09 26.17 -16.32
N GLY A 138 15.19 25.64 -15.78
CA GLY A 138 15.39 24.20 -15.56
C GLY A 138 14.74 23.68 -14.27
N LEU A 139 14.70 24.52 -13.22
CA LEU A 139 14.15 24.16 -11.92
C LEU A 139 12.73 23.54 -11.92
N PRO A 140 11.76 23.96 -12.77
CA PRO A 140 10.44 23.31 -12.84
C PRO A 140 10.51 21.81 -13.20
N PHE A 141 11.56 21.37 -13.89
CA PHE A 141 11.79 19.99 -14.32
C PHE A 141 12.79 19.24 -13.43
N PHE A 142 13.30 19.89 -12.36
CA PHE A 142 14.40 19.35 -11.55
C PHE A 142 14.11 17.95 -10.99
N TYR A 143 12.87 17.64 -10.62
CA TYR A 143 12.53 16.30 -10.12
C TYR A 143 12.68 15.21 -11.20
N GLU A 144 12.24 15.47 -12.42
CA GLU A 144 12.38 14.50 -13.53
C GLU A 144 13.86 14.36 -13.94
N ILE A 145 14.59 15.48 -14.00
CA ILE A 145 16.04 15.53 -14.26
C ILE A 145 16.85 14.80 -13.17
N PHE A 146 16.42 14.90 -11.90
CA PHE A 146 17.02 14.16 -10.79
C PHE A 146 16.75 12.65 -10.89
N LEU A 147 15.55 12.25 -11.30
CA LEU A 147 15.22 10.84 -11.55
C LEU A 147 16.03 10.26 -12.72
N ASP A 148 16.26 11.02 -13.81
CA ASP A 148 17.12 10.60 -14.93
C ASP A 148 18.58 10.37 -14.47
N TRP A 149 19.07 11.13 -13.49
CA TRP A 149 20.38 10.94 -12.86
C TRP A 149 20.40 9.74 -11.89
N GLU A 150 19.39 9.60 -11.04
CA GLU A 150 19.26 8.50 -10.06
C GLU A 150 19.12 7.13 -10.76
N ASN A 151 18.53 7.10 -11.97
CA ASN A 151 18.38 5.90 -12.78
C ASN A 151 19.50 5.70 -13.83
N ALA A 152 20.52 6.56 -13.87
CA ALA A 152 21.57 6.49 -14.89
C ALA A 152 22.35 5.16 -14.84
N GLY A 153 22.19 4.33 -15.88
CA GLY A 153 22.79 3.00 -15.99
C GLY A 153 21.88 1.83 -15.59
N ASN A 154 20.63 2.07 -15.18
CA ASN A 154 19.66 1.02 -14.88
C ASN A 154 18.93 0.54 -16.16
N PRO A 155 19.06 -0.73 -16.60
CA PRO A 155 18.50 -1.21 -17.87
C PRO A 155 16.97 -1.41 -17.88
N GLY A 156 16.27 -1.09 -16.78
CA GLY A 156 14.83 -1.31 -16.64
C GLY A 156 14.05 -0.14 -16.01
N SER A 157 14.68 1.01 -15.80
CA SER A 157 14.01 2.21 -15.32
C SER A 157 13.05 2.77 -16.37
N ARG A 158 11.86 3.21 -15.95
CA ARG A 158 10.89 3.87 -16.84
C ARG A 158 11.45 5.23 -17.28
N GLU A 159 11.33 5.52 -18.58
CA GLU A 159 11.68 6.84 -19.16
C GLU A 159 10.95 7.97 -18.41
N SER A 160 11.66 9.04 -18.05
CA SER A 160 11.04 10.18 -17.37
C SER A 160 10.17 11.00 -18.34
N SER A 161 9.12 11.63 -17.81
CA SER A 161 8.23 12.48 -18.60
C SER A 161 8.82 13.84 -18.98
N PHE A 162 10.08 14.14 -18.60
CA PHE A 162 10.74 15.40 -18.93
C PHE A 162 10.72 15.66 -20.44
N TRP A 163 11.04 14.65 -21.24
CA TRP A 163 11.09 14.76 -22.71
C TRP A 163 9.71 14.78 -23.38
N GLU A 164 8.63 14.44 -22.68
CA GLU A 164 7.27 14.67 -23.16
C GLU A 164 6.85 16.14 -22.97
N HIS A 165 7.24 16.74 -21.84
CA HIS A 165 6.87 18.09 -21.42
C HIS A 165 7.79 19.18 -21.99
N TYR A 166 9.09 18.93 -22.08
CA TYR A 166 10.10 19.86 -22.61
C TYR A 166 10.12 19.84 -24.14
N ARG A 167 9.02 20.33 -24.74
CA ARG A 167 8.92 20.58 -26.19
C ARG A 167 9.11 22.05 -26.46
N ASP A 168 10.24 22.43 -27.04
CA ASP A 168 10.46 23.79 -27.53
C ASP A 168 9.37 24.17 -28.55
N PRO A 169 8.57 25.23 -28.33
CA PRO A 169 7.58 25.69 -29.29
C PRO A 169 8.18 26.26 -30.59
N LEU A 170 9.48 26.55 -30.62
CA LEU A 170 10.18 27.23 -31.71
C LEU A 170 11.00 26.28 -32.60
N ASP A 171 11.38 25.09 -32.12
CA ASP A 171 12.13 24.08 -32.89
C ASP A 171 11.56 22.66 -32.67
N PRO A 172 10.52 22.27 -33.44
CA PRO A 172 9.85 20.98 -33.28
C PRO A 172 10.60 19.78 -33.92
N GLU A 173 11.74 20.01 -34.58
CA GLU A 173 12.47 18.96 -35.32
C GLU A 173 13.65 18.38 -34.53
N LYS A 174 14.26 19.11 -33.59
CA LYS A 174 15.28 18.55 -32.68
C LYS A 174 14.67 17.50 -31.73
N LYS A 175 15.00 16.22 -31.94
CA LYS A 175 14.56 15.10 -31.09
C LYS A 175 15.63 14.02 -30.93
N SER A 176 16.12 13.84 -29.71
CA SER A 176 15.99 12.59 -28.94
C SER A 176 16.71 12.75 -27.59
N MET A 177 16.21 12.07 -26.57
CA MET A 177 16.98 11.78 -25.35
C MET A 177 18.23 10.97 -25.74
N PRO A 178 19.40 11.18 -25.09
CA PRO A 178 20.55 10.30 -25.31
C PRO A 178 20.13 8.87 -24.94
N GLN A 179 20.46 7.87 -25.76
CA GLN A 179 20.12 6.49 -25.40
C GLN A 179 21.00 6.05 -24.22
N THR A 180 20.37 5.62 -23.13
CA THR A 180 21.10 5.09 -21.97
C THR A 180 22.00 3.92 -22.41
N PRO A 181 23.33 4.01 -22.24
CA PRO A 181 24.25 3.04 -22.80
C PRO A 181 24.06 1.68 -22.12
N SER A 182 24.01 0.62 -22.93
CA SER A 182 23.54 -0.68 -22.47
C SER A 182 24.45 -1.32 -21.42
N ASN A 183 23.98 -1.45 -20.17
CA ASN A 183 24.48 -2.36 -19.14
C ASN A 183 25.98 -2.30 -18.80
N ASP A 184 26.70 -1.27 -19.24
CA ASP A 184 28.15 -1.14 -19.11
C ASP A 184 28.49 0.02 -18.16
N PRO A 185 28.89 -0.26 -16.90
CA PRO A 185 29.23 0.78 -15.92
C PRO A 185 30.34 1.72 -16.38
N ALA A 186 31.18 1.33 -17.36
CA ALA A 186 32.21 2.19 -17.90
C ALA A 186 31.66 3.39 -18.68
N ARG A 187 30.40 3.34 -19.16
CA ARG A 187 29.81 4.33 -20.09
C ARG A 187 28.74 5.22 -19.46
N VAL A 188 28.46 5.05 -18.17
CA VAL A 188 27.47 5.88 -17.45
C VAL A 188 27.91 7.34 -17.41
N TYR A 189 29.22 7.61 -17.33
CA TYR A 189 29.77 8.96 -17.35
C TYR A 189 29.72 9.61 -18.74
N ASP A 190 29.96 8.86 -19.82
CA ASP A 190 29.77 9.33 -21.20
C ASP A 190 28.33 9.88 -21.39
N TYR A 191 27.33 9.11 -20.96
CA TYR A 191 25.91 9.48 -21.01
C TYR A 191 25.59 10.73 -20.18
N LEU A 192 26.15 10.86 -18.98
CA LEU A 192 25.92 12.03 -18.12
C LEU A 192 26.59 13.29 -18.69
N ASP A 193 27.77 13.18 -19.32
CA ASP A 193 28.41 14.29 -20.04
C ASP A 193 27.59 14.72 -21.27
N GLU A 194 27.05 13.79 -22.06
CA GLU A 194 26.11 14.09 -23.16
C GLU A 194 24.83 14.77 -22.66
N TYR A 195 24.23 14.24 -21.58
CA TYR A 195 23.03 14.79 -20.95
C TYR A 195 23.27 16.21 -20.39
N ARG A 196 24.43 16.47 -19.78
CA ARG A 196 24.85 17.82 -19.34
C ARG A 196 24.99 18.79 -20.52
N ALA A 197 25.65 18.35 -21.59
CA ALA A 197 25.80 19.15 -22.81
C ALA A 197 24.43 19.51 -23.42
N MET A 198 23.48 18.57 -23.39
CA MET A 198 22.11 18.77 -23.83
C MET A 198 21.35 19.79 -22.97
N LEU A 199 21.33 19.64 -21.63
CA LEU A 199 20.71 20.60 -20.70
C LEU A 199 21.29 22.03 -20.86
N ARG A 200 22.60 22.11 -21.12
CA ARG A 200 23.30 23.37 -21.41
C ARG A 200 22.91 23.95 -22.77
N SER A 201 22.72 23.12 -23.81
CA SER A 201 22.28 23.58 -25.13
C SER A 201 20.86 24.17 -25.12
N PHE A 202 19.99 23.65 -24.25
CA PHE A 202 18.65 24.19 -24.01
C PHE A 202 18.63 25.41 -23.06
N GLY A 203 19.78 25.85 -22.55
CA GLY A 203 19.87 26.99 -21.64
C GLY A 203 19.15 26.77 -20.31
N LEU A 204 19.09 25.52 -19.82
CA LEU A 204 18.45 25.14 -18.55
C LEU A 204 19.41 25.19 -17.37
N THR A 205 20.72 25.24 -17.60
CA THR A 205 21.77 25.38 -16.59
C THR A 205 22.33 26.80 -16.51
N HIS A 206 22.98 27.12 -15.39
CA HIS A 206 23.86 28.27 -15.26
C HIS A 206 25.21 27.98 -15.93
N VAL A 207 25.74 28.99 -16.63
CA VAL A 207 27.09 28.98 -17.21
C VAL A 207 27.81 30.27 -16.83
N VAL A 208 29.13 30.19 -16.69
CA VAL A 208 30.01 31.31 -16.33
C VAL A 208 30.80 31.73 -17.58
N PRO A 209 30.81 33.00 -17.99
CA PRO A 209 31.64 33.47 -19.10
C PRO A 209 33.13 33.43 -18.72
N ILE A 210 33.95 32.92 -19.64
CA ILE A 210 35.42 32.98 -19.61
C ILE A 210 35.90 34.11 -20.51
N ARG A 211 35.30 34.22 -21.72
CA ARG A 211 35.54 35.26 -22.72
C ARG A 211 34.22 35.59 -23.42
N GLU A 212 34.24 36.62 -24.27
CA GLU A 212 33.05 37.18 -24.94
C GLU A 212 32.19 36.15 -25.72
N ASN A 213 32.79 35.06 -26.21
CA ASN A 213 32.10 33.94 -26.86
C ASN A 213 32.41 32.56 -26.21
N GLU A 214 32.94 32.52 -24.99
CA GLU A 214 33.43 31.28 -24.35
C GLU A 214 32.86 31.14 -22.93
N THR A 215 32.27 29.99 -22.61
CA THR A 215 31.60 29.74 -21.31
C THR A 215 32.04 28.41 -20.68
N ARG A 216 32.09 28.35 -19.35
CA ARG A 216 32.23 27.11 -18.56
C ARG A 216 30.98 26.82 -17.72
N ASP A 217 30.88 25.59 -17.24
CA ASP A 217 29.90 25.22 -16.21
C ASP A 217 30.26 25.88 -14.86
N VAL A 218 29.32 25.94 -13.91
CA VAL A 218 29.60 26.51 -12.57
C VAL A 218 30.57 25.59 -11.80
N PRO A 219 31.74 26.08 -11.36
CA PRO A 219 32.66 25.32 -10.53
C PRO A 219 32.22 25.29 -9.06
N ILE A 220 32.60 24.24 -8.34
CA ILE A 220 32.48 24.17 -6.88
C ILE A 220 33.83 24.61 -6.28
N ARG A 221 33.82 25.68 -5.48
CA ARG A 221 35.05 26.29 -4.97
C ARG A 221 35.75 25.40 -3.94
N ALA A 222 35.01 24.81 -3.01
CA ALA A 222 35.55 23.75 -2.16
C ALA A 222 34.47 22.77 -1.68
N ILE A 223 34.89 21.52 -1.42
CA ILE A 223 34.15 20.54 -0.63
C ILE A 223 34.98 20.16 0.61
N GLY A 224 34.48 20.45 1.81
CA GLY A 224 35.12 20.11 3.09
C GLY A 224 34.30 19.07 3.87
N VAL A 225 34.88 17.91 4.16
CA VAL A 225 34.14 16.80 4.77
C VAL A 225 34.88 16.09 5.91
N TRP A 226 34.13 15.76 6.97
CA TRP A 226 34.59 14.94 8.09
C TRP A 226 34.05 13.50 7.99
N ASP A 227 34.96 12.54 7.91
CA ASP A 227 34.76 11.10 8.09
C ASP A 227 33.53 10.51 7.36
N THR A 228 33.56 10.57 6.03
CA THR A 228 32.47 10.09 5.16
C THR A 228 32.26 8.59 5.33
N VAL A 229 31.07 8.17 5.76
CA VAL A 229 30.72 6.75 5.90
C VAL A 229 30.20 6.15 4.59
N GLY A 230 30.77 5.01 4.18
CA GLY A 230 30.45 4.36 2.90
C GLY A 230 29.21 3.45 2.90
N ALA A 231 28.56 3.23 4.06
CA ALA A 231 27.47 2.26 4.21
C ALA A 231 26.18 2.89 4.75
N LEU A 232 25.08 2.75 4.00
CA LEU A 232 23.73 3.00 4.49
C LEU A 232 23.25 1.82 5.34
N GLY A 233 23.44 1.92 6.65
CA GLY A 233 22.88 0.95 7.59
C GLY A 233 23.06 1.32 9.06
N ILE A 234 21.96 1.22 9.82
CA ILE A 234 22.04 0.90 11.26
C ILE A 234 22.79 -0.45 11.39
N PRO A 235 23.53 -0.71 12.48
CA PRO A 235 24.05 -2.03 12.81
C PRO A 235 22.93 -3.03 13.17
N VAL A 236 22.10 -3.38 12.19
CA VAL A 236 21.15 -4.50 12.31
C VAL A 236 21.94 -5.80 12.37
N ASN A 237 21.76 -6.53 13.47
CA ASN A 237 22.32 -7.87 13.65
C ASN A 237 21.92 -8.74 12.43
N PRO A 238 22.84 -9.47 11.76
CA PRO A 238 22.53 -10.23 10.53
C PRO A 238 21.41 -11.26 10.66
N TRP A 239 21.05 -11.64 11.90
CA TRP A 239 19.86 -12.44 12.20
C TRP A 239 18.56 -11.62 12.04
N LEU A 240 18.50 -10.38 12.55
CA LEU A 240 17.34 -9.49 12.42
C LEU A 240 17.03 -9.16 10.96
N GLN A 241 18.06 -8.81 10.19
CA GLN A 241 17.92 -8.43 8.77
C GLN A 241 17.31 -9.54 7.90
N LYS A 242 17.41 -10.79 8.34
CA LYS A 242 16.86 -11.98 7.65
C LYS A 242 15.43 -12.36 8.08
N HIS A 243 14.91 -11.74 9.13
CA HIS A 243 13.63 -12.13 9.75
C HIS A 243 12.59 -10.99 9.84
N LEU A 244 12.89 -9.79 9.32
CA LEU A 244 12.02 -8.61 9.38
C LEU A 244 11.66 -7.97 8.02
N GLY A 245 12.06 -8.55 6.87
CA GLY A 245 11.54 -8.19 5.54
C GLY A 245 11.70 -6.70 5.16
N LEU A 246 12.88 -6.11 5.36
CA LEU A 246 13.08 -4.68 5.08
C LEU A 246 13.18 -4.41 3.56
N PRO A 247 12.55 -3.33 3.01
CA PRO A 247 12.41 -3.17 1.56
C PRO A 247 13.72 -2.92 0.79
N GLY A 248 13.68 -3.19 -0.51
CA GLY A 248 14.85 -3.27 -1.39
C GLY A 248 15.68 -1.99 -1.59
N PHE A 249 15.21 -0.81 -1.17
CA PHE A 249 15.93 0.47 -1.32
C PHE A 249 17.30 0.48 -0.61
N LEU A 250 17.52 -0.39 0.38
CA LEU A 250 18.81 -0.53 1.07
C LEU A 250 19.95 -1.05 0.15
N HIS A 251 19.66 -1.41 -1.10
CA HIS A 251 20.63 -2.03 -2.01
C HIS A 251 21.21 -1.12 -3.10
N GLU A 252 20.63 0.06 -3.35
CA GLU A 252 20.92 0.87 -4.56
C GLU A 252 21.86 2.07 -4.34
N TYR A 253 22.03 2.57 -3.12
CA TYR A 253 23.02 3.63 -2.80
C TYR A 253 24.40 3.07 -2.39
N LYS A 254 24.86 2.05 -3.11
CA LYS A 254 26.27 1.64 -3.12
C LYS A 254 26.99 2.55 -4.13
N TRP A 255 27.96 3.35 -3.68
CA TRP A 255 28.70 4.28 -4.55
C TRP A 255 29.21 3.59 -5.83
N LEU A 256 28.75 4.08 -6.99
CA LEU A 256 29.61 4.22 -8.16
C LEU A 256 30.47 5.48 -7.95
N ASP A 257 31.76 5.36 -8.20
CA ASP A 257 32.82 6.36 -8.00
C ASP A 257 33.11 6.86 -6.57
N THR A 258 34.11 6.21 -5.97
CA THR A 258 35.12 6.85 -5.10
C THR A 258 35.81 8.06 -5.73
N LYS A 259 35.75 8.22 -7.06
CA LYS A 259 36.40 9.30 -7.80
C LYS A 259 35.82 10.69 -7.51
N LEU A 260 36.70 11.68 -7.57
CA LEU A 260 36.37 13.11 -7.45
C LEU A 260 36.09 13.73 -8.84
N SER A 261 35.12 14.64 -8.94
CA SER A 261 34.80 15.33 -10.19
C SER A 261 35.69 16.56 -10.40
N ASP A 262 36.26 16.71 -11.60
CA ASP A 262 37.09 17.86 -12.01
C ASP A 262 36.37 19.22 -12.02
N LYS A 263 35.06 19.24 -11.76
CA LYS A 263 34.28 20.47 -11.53
C LYS A 263 34.43 21.01 -10.10
N VAL A 264 35.04 20.24 -9.20
CA VAL A 264 35.45 20.66 -7.86
C VAL A 264 36.87 21.22 -7.95
N GLU A 265 37.07 22.48 -7.55
CA GLU A 265 38.42 23.08 -7.54
C GLU A 265 39.26 22.54 -6.37
N ASN A 266 38.65 22.36 -5.20
CA ASN A 266 39.32 21.95 -3.96
C ASN A 266 38.50 20.94 -3.15
N ALA A 267 39.14 19.90 -2.60
CA ALA A 267 38.51 18.85 -1.82
C ALA A 267 39.35 18.52 -0.57
N PHE A 268 38.73 18.66 0.60
CA PHE A 268 39.36 18.50 1.90
C PHE A 268 38.64 17.42 2.69
N GLN A 269 39.37 16.38 3.14
CA GLN A 269 38.80 15.28 3.91
C GLN A 269 39.56 15.08 5.22
N ALA A 270 38.88 15.27 6.35
CA ALA A 270 39.33 14.78 7.65
C ALA A 270 38.83 13.33 7.83
N LEU A 271 39.70 12.42 8.26
CA LEU A 271 39.41 10.98 8.42
C LEU A 271 39.73 10.53 9.84
N ALA A 272 38.88 9.66 10.42
CA ALA A 272 39.11 9.09 11.75
C ALA A 272 40.01 7.85 11.69
N LEU A 273 41.15 7.89 12.38
CA LEU A 273 42.14 6.80 12.38
C LEU A 273 41.70 5.58 13.21
N ASP A 274 40.99 5.83 14.32
CA ASP A 274 40.63 4.80 15.32
C ASP A 274 39.18 4.30 15.18
N GLU A 275 38.56 4.55 14.02
CA GLU A 275 37.25 4.00 13.68
C GLU A 275 37.38 2.56 13.16
N HIS A 276 36.67 1.63 13.80
CA HIS A 276 36.82 0.19 13.62
C HIS A 276 35.48 -0.54 13.52
N ARG A 277 34.35 0.18 13.57
CA ARG A 277 32.99 -0.35 13.36
C ARG A 277 32.73 -0.48 11.87
N ALA A 278 32.41 -1.68 11.38
CA ALA A 278 32.24 -1.93 9.94
C ALA A 278 31.23 -0.99 9.22
N PRO A 279 30.09 -0.57 9.80
CA PRO A 279 29.19 0.41 9.16
C PRO A 279 29.80 1.81 8.97
N PHE A 280 30.82 2.16 9.77
CA PHE A 280 31.52 3.45 9.75
C PHE A 280 32.85 3.37 8.98
N SER A 281 32.99 2.41 8.05
CA SER A 281 34.20 2.30 7.21
C SER A 281 34.36 3.57 6.36
N PRO A 282 35.52 4.26 6.41
CA PRO A 282 35.72 5.55 5.76
C PRO A 282 35.77 5.42 4.24
N ALA A 283 34.95 6.22 3.55
CA ALA A 283 34.95 6.36 2.10
C ALA A 283 36.05 7.36 1.67
N VAL A 284 37.28 6.89 1.56
CA VAL A 284 38.42 7.67 1.03
C VAL A 284 38.10 8.10 -0.42
N TRP A 285 38.37 9.37 -0.76
CA TRP A 285 38.34 9.83 -2.16
C TRP A 285 39.52 9.29 -2.97
N GLU A 286 39.28 9.04 -4.25
CA GLU A 286 40.31 8.73 -5.25
C GLU A 286 40.38 9.88 -6.28
N LYS A 287 41.59 10.24 -6.71
CA LYS A 287 41.80 11.27 -7.73
C LYS A 287 42.10 10.62 -9.09
N SER A 288 41.39 11.05 -10.13
CA SER A 288 41.62 10.63 -11.52
C SER A 288 42.96 11.15 -12.07
N GLU A 289 43.60 10.36 -12.93
CA GLU A 289 44.78 10.80 -13.69
C GLU A 289 44.40 11.98 -14.59
N GLY A 290 45.21 13.05 -14.55
CA GLY A 290 44.96 14.32 -15.26
C GLY A 290 44.11 15.34 -14.51
N SER A 291 43.46 14.97 -13.41
CA SER A 291 42.55 15.86 -12.67
C SER A 291 43.22 17.15 -12.14
N HIS A 292 42.56 18.29 -12.35
CA HIS A 292 43.02 19.60 -11.87
C HIS A 292 42.68 19.89 -10.39
N THR A 293 41.81 19.09 -9.76
CA THR A 293 41.34 19.33 -8.38
C THR A 293 42.47 19.22 -7.35
N TYR A 294 42.52 20.16 -6.40
CA TYR A 294 43.39 20.04 -5.23
C TYR A 294 42.72 19.16 -4.18
N LEU A 295 43.17 17.91 -4.04
CA LEU A 295 42.69 16.95 -3.03
C LEU A 295 43.69 16.84 -1.88
N LYS A 296 43.23 17.07 -0.64
CA LYS A 296 44.02 16.94 0.59
C LYS A 296 43.23 16.16 1.63
N GLN A 297 43.79 15.03 2.07
CA GLN A 297 43.13 14.07 2.96
C GLN A 297 44.04 13.85 4.17
N THR A 298 43.51 14.10 5.38
CA THR A 298 44.27 14.09 6.64
C THR A 298 43.64 13.11 7.62
N TRP A 299 44.43 12.18 8.13
CA TRP A 299 44.01 11.26 9.19
C TRP A 299 44.24 11.91 10.55
N PHE A 300 43.18 11.97 11.36
CA PHE A 300 43.19 12.49 12.72
C PHE A 300 43.02 11.34 13.73
N PRO A 301 43.68 11.40 14.91
CA PRO A 301 43.48 10.42 15.97
C PRO A 301 42.06 10.52 16.57
N GLY A 302 41.55 9.39 17.05
CA GLY A 302 40.19 9.24 17.54
C GLY A 302 39.23 8.57 16.55
N ALA A 303 38.01 8.32 17.02
CA ALA A 303 36.94 7.69 16.23
C ALA A 303 36.00 8.75 15.60
N HIS A 304 34.95 8.30 14.91
CA HIS A 304 34.04 9.12 14.10
C HIS A 304 33.67 10.50 14.68
N SER A 305 33.17 10.56 15.92
CA SER A 305 32.78 11.83 16.60
C SER A 305 33.93 12.57 17.28
N ASN A 306 35.09 11.94 17.49
CA ASN A 306 36.31 12.66 17.91
C ASN A 306 36.84 13.58 16.79
N VAL A 307 36.48 13.31 15.52
CA VAL A 307 36.83 14.09 14.33
C VAL A 307 35.62 14.88 13.79
N GLY A 308 34.40 14.37 13.97
CA GLY A 308 33.16 15.04 13.57
C GLY A 308 32.54 16.00 14.60
N GLY A 309 33.02 16.01 15.85
CA GLY A 309 32.30 16.61 16.98
C GLY A 309 31.14 15.74 17.48
N SER A 310 30.31 16.31 18.36
CA SER A 310 29.22 15.62 19.10
C SER A 310 29.64 14.65 20.22
N TYR A 311 30.86 14.75 20.75
CA TYR A 311 31.25 14.18 22.05
C TYR A 311 31.65 15.33 22.98
N ASP A 312 31.39 15.18 24.29
CA ASP A 312 31.53 16.26 25.27
C ASP A 312 32.98 16.70 25.51
N ASP A 313 33.93 15.78 25.36
CA ASP A 313 35.32 16.14 25.08
C ASP A 313 35.45 16.51 23.59
N THR A 314 35.47 17.81 23.28
CA THR A 314 35.64 18.28 21.91
C THR A 314 37.10 18.53 21.54
N ALA A 315 38.09 18.33 22.41
CA ALA A 315 39.45 18.82 22.17
C ALA A 315 40.13 18.20 20.92
N THR A 316 39.82 16.95 20.58
CA THR A 316 40.26 16.35 19.30
C THR A 316 39.46 16.89 18.11
N ALA A 317 38.18 17.20 18.32
CA ALA A 317 37.30 17.73 17.29
C ALA A 317 37.71 19.17 16.92
N ASP A 318 38.15 19.96 17.89
CA ASP A 318 38.68 21.32 17.73
C ASP A 318 39.88 21.36 16.77
N ILE A 319 40.81 20.42 16.90
CA ILE A 319 41.98 20.31 16.01
C ILE A 319 41.55 20.07 14.56
N SER A 320 40.57 19.17 14.35
CA SER A 320 40.03 18.88 13.01
C SER A 320 39.10 19.97 12.47
N LEU A 321 38.53 20.81 13.34
CA LEU A 321 37.72 21.99 12.99
C LEU A 321 38.63 23.14 12.55
N ALA A 322 39.65 23.46 13.34
CA ALA A 322 40.66 24.48 13.02
C ALA A 322 41.37 24.17 11.70
N TRP A 323 41.74 22.90 11.47
CA TRP A 323 42.29 22.46 10.19
C TRP A 323 41.33 22.72 9.02
N MET A 324 40.04 22.36 9.17
CA MET A 324 39.05 22.60 8.11
C MET A 324 38.81 24.09 7.86
N MET A 325 38.88 24.94 8.90
CA MET A 325 38.76 26.40 8.77
C MET A 325 39.94 26.97 7.96
N ASP A 326 41.19 26.61 8.27
CA ASP A 326 42.38 26.99 7.48
C ASP A 326 42.29 26.52 6.01
N GLN A 327 41.79 25.31 5.76
CA GLN A 327 41.58 24.83 4.39
C GLN A 327 40.49 25.62 3.63
N LEU A 328 39.52 26.20 4.33
CA LEU A 328 38.39 26.92 3.74
C LEU A 328 38.57 28.45 3.71
N SER A 329 39.49 29.02 4.50
CA SER A 329 39.97 30.40 4.36
C SER A 329 41.06 30.54 3.29
N GLY A 330 41.68 29.42 2.91
CA GLY A 330 42.70 29.38 1.86
C GLY A 330 44.07 29.90 2.30
N GLU A 331 44.26 30.21 3.58
CA GLU A 331 45.53 30.75 4.12
C GLU A 331 46.70 29.79 3.89
N SER A 332 46.51 28.48 4.12
CA SER A 332 47.47 27.42 3.74
C SER A 332 47.69 27.25 2.22
N ARG A 333 47.16 28.15 1.38
CA ARG A 333 47.44 28.25 -0.06
C ARG A 333 48.01 29.60 -0.48
N ALA A 334 48.28 30.51 0.44
CA ALA A 334 49.04 31.73 0.14
C ALA A 334 50.48 31.34 -0.22
N SER A 335 50.87 31.60 -1.47
CA SER A 335 52.25 31.56 -1.95
C SER A 335 52.66 32.97 -2.34
N ASP A 336 53.92 33.36 -2.10
CA ASP A 336 54.41 34.74 -2.29
C ASP A 336 54.13 35.32 -3.70
N ASP A 337 54.06 34.47 -4.73
CA ASP A 337 53.80 34.84 -6.13
C ASP A 337 52.32 35.09 -6.51
N ALA A 338 51.35 34.83 -5.62
CA ALA A 338 49.93 34.94 -5.94
C ALA A 338 49.08 35.43 -4.73
N PRO A 339 48.54 36.66 -4.76
CA PRO A 339 47.71 37.18 -3.66
C PRO A 339 46.38 36.44 -3.54
N LEU A 340 45.94 36.21 -2.31
CA LEU A 340 44.62 35.64 -2.01
C LEU A 340 43.51 36.61 -2.45
N ASP A 341 42.74 36.22 -3.49
CA ASP A 341 41.44 36.83 -3.74
C ASP A 341 40.46 36.41 -2.63
N LYS A 342 40.25 37.31 -1.66
CA LYS A 342 39.35 37.11 -0.51
C LYS A 342 37.93 36.75 -0.95
N LYS A 343 37.49 37.20 -2.12
CA LYS A 343 36.17 36.89 -2.72
C LYS A 343 35.92 35.38 -2.88
N ASP A 344 36.98 34.60 -3.04
CA ASP A 344 36.92 33.18 -3.39
C ASP A 344 37.22 32.21 -2.22
N TRP A 345 37.24 32.71 -0.98
CA TRP A 345 37.50 31.93 0.25
C TRP A 345 36.61 32.37 1.42
N ILE A 346 36.39 31.53 2.43
CA ILE A 346 35.49 31.84 3.56
C ILE A 346 36.23 32.65 4.63
N GLU A 347 35.64 33.75 5.10
CA GLU A 347 36.16 34.48 6.27
C GLU A 347 35.44 34.05 7.56
N PHE A 348 36.20 33.70 8.61
CA PHE A 348 35.71 33.20 9.89
C PHE A 348 35.88 34.21 11.03
N TYR A 349 35.17 34.02 12.14
CA TYR A 349 35.39 34.73 13.40
C TYR A 349 36.70 34.28 14.04
N ASP A 350 37.61 35.24 14.23
CA ASP A 350 39.00 35.00 14.61
C ASP A 350 39.11 34.52 16.07
N ASP A 351 38.18 34.92 16.93
CA ASP A 351 38.03 34.57 18.35
C ASP A 351 37.23 33.27 18.60
N TYR A 352 36.70 32.64 17.55
CA TYR A 352 35.82 31.46 17.70
C TYR A 352 36.56 30.27 18.30
N LEU A 353 37.77 29.97 17.80
CA LEU A 353 38.57 28.83 18.26
C LEU A 353 39.10 29.05 19.68
N ASP A 354 39.56 30.25 20.01
CA ASP A 354 39.94 30.63 21.38
C ASP A 354 38.77 30.43 22.36
N THR A 355 37.55 30.78 21.94
CA THR A 355 36.33 30.55 22.73
C THR A 355 36.04 29.06 22.93
N GLN A 356 36.25 28.21 21.91
CA GLN A 356 36.10 26.75 22.07
C GLN A 356 37.17 26.17 23.02
N GLN A 357 38.43 26.61 22.90
CA GLN A 357 39.52 26.18 23.77
C GLN A 357 39.30 26.61 25.24
N ALA A 358 38.76 27.81 25.47
CA ALA A 358 38.37 28.27 26.80
C ALA A 358 37.25 27.40 27.41
N LEU A 359 36.22 27.05 26.63
CA LEU A 359 35.14 26.17 27.08
C LEU A 359 35.65 24.76 27.43
N ASN A 360 36.51 24.17 26.59
CA ASN A 360 37.17 22.90 26.91
C ASN A 360 38.03 22.97 28.17
N THR A 361 38.74 24.09 28.38
CA THR A 361 39.53 24.31 29.60
C THR A 361 38.65 24.33 30.86
N VAL A 362 37.46 24.94 30.80
CA VAL A 362 36.47 24.91 31.89
C VAL A 362 35.85 23.52 32.07
N TRP A 363 35.63 22.77 30.98
CA TRP A 363 35.12 21.39 31.06
C TRP A 363 36.10 20.47 31.78
N TYR A 364 37.39 20.51 31.44
CA TYR A 364 38.47 19.76 32.10
C TYR A 364 38.79 20.21 33.55
N GLN A 365 38.28 21.36 34.01
CA GLN A 365 38.36 21.75 35.43
C GLN A 365 37.31 21.01 36.28
N ASN A 366 36.20 20.59 35.68
CA ASN A 366 35.07 19.96 36.37
C ASN A 366 35.01 18.43 36.17
N HIS A 367 35.74 17.89 35.17
CA HIS A 367 35.85 16.47 34.87
C HIS A 367 37.31 16.01 34.97
N PRO A 368 37.60 14.81 35.49
CA PRO A 368 38.98 14.31 35.57
C PRO A 368 39.60 14.22 34.16
N PRO A 369 40.87 14.63 33.97
CA PRO A 369 41.43 14.85 32.65
C PRO A 369 41.56 13.56 31.84
N VAL A 370 40.70 13.39 30.84
CA VAL A 370 40.76 12.29 29.89
C VAL A 370 41.91 12.52 28.91
N ARG A 371 43.10 12.08 29.32
CA ARG A 371 44.19 11.63 28.44
C ARG A 371 44.62 12.61 27.32
N GLY A 372 45.68 13.37 27.59
CA GLY A 372 46.51 13.97 26.53
C GLY A 372 46.94 12.92 25.49
N TRP A 373 46.92 13.32 24.21
CA TRP A 373 46.89 12.45 23.01
C TRP A 373 47.85 11.25 22.96
N SER A 374 48.99 11.29 23.67
CA SER A 374 50.05 10.28 23.63
C SER A 374 50.04 9.22 24.75
N LEU A 375 49.27 9.37 25.84
CA LEU A 375 49.51 8.59 27.08
C LEU A 375 48.37 7.61 27.48
N GLY A 376 48.40 6.37 26.99
CA GLY A 376 47.51 5.29 27.44
C GLY A 376 46.77 4.59 26.30
N ALA A 377 45.71 3.83 26.60
CA ALA A 377 44.93 3.11 25.60
C ALA A 377 44.15 4.04 24.66
N ILE A 378 44.09 3.67 23.38
CA ILE A 378 43.35 4.37 22.32
C ILE A 378 41.84 4.12 22.48
N TYR A 379 41.01 5.11 22.12
CA TYR A 379 39.54 4.97 22.11
C TYR A 379 39.11 3.86 21.15
N ASN A 380 38.68 2.73 21.70
CA ASN A 380 38.27 1.59 20.89
C ASN A 380 36.79 1.69 20.52
N SER A 381 36.53 2.16 19.31
CA SER A 381 35.21 2.30 18.69
C SER A 381 34.37 1.00 18.68
N ARG A 382 34.96 -0.19 18.88
CA ARG A 382 34.21 -1.45 19.06
C ARG A 382 33.71 -1.68 20.50
N LEU A 383 34.31 -1.03 21.50
CA LEU A 383 33.90 -1.13 22.91
C LEU A 383 32.78 -0.15 23.26
N SER A 384 32.63 0.95 22.51
CA SER A 384 31.58 1.97 22.62
C SER A 384 30.13 1.43 22.68
N HIS A 385 29.89 0.18 22.27
CA HIS A 385 28.58 -0.46 22.33
C HIS A 385 28.55 -1.76 23.17
N ASN A 386 29.65 -2.12 23.83
CA ASN A 386 29.78 -3.33 24.67
C ASN A 386 31.01 -3.26 25.60
N MET A 387 31.00 -2.36 26.60
CA MET A 387 31.75 -2.44 27.86
C MET A 387 31.39 -1.19 28.70
N VAL A 388 30.57 -1.29 29.75
CA VAL A 388 30.91 -1.88 31.07
C VAL A 388 31.03 -3.41 31.08
N LYS A 389 32.27 -3.93 31.01
CA LYS A 389 32.69 -5.27 31.51
C LYS A 389 34.18 -5.53 31.28
N ARG A 390 34.97 -5.56 32.36
CA ARG A 390 36.42 -5.90 32.44
C ARG A 390 37.41 -4.73 32.30
N LYS A 391 37.54 -3.94 33.36
CA LYS A 391 38.81 -3.93 34.12
C LYS A 391 38.71 -3.43 35.58
N VAL A 392 37.59 -3.69 36.24
CA VAL A 392 37.43 -3.47 37.70
C VAL A 392 37.16 -4.82 38.35
N GLY A 393 38.17 -5.34 39.05
CA GLY A 393 38.05 -6.42 40.02
C GLY A 393 38.50 -5.86 41.36
N ALA A 394 37.59 -5.85 42.33
CA ALA A 394 37.61 -4.99 43.52
C ALA A 394 37.34 -3.49 43.23
N LEU A 395 36.60 -2.86 44.15
CA LEU A 395 36.12 -1.47 44.14
C LEU A 395 35.24 -1.06 42.94
N GLU A 396 33.97 -1.49 42.97
CA GLU A 396 32.89 -0.50 43.06
C GLU A 396 31.64 -1.12 43.71
N LYS A 397 31.18 -0.49 44.80
CA LYS A 397 29.88 -0.70 45.43
C LYS A 397 29.23 0.67 45.53
N VAL A 398 28.41 1.01 44.54
CA VAL A 398 27.25 1.91 44.56
C VAL A 398 26.61 1.72 43.18
N ASP A 399 25.28 1.72 43.13
CA ASP A 399 24.41 1.56 41.96
C ASP A 399 24.68 0.32 41.08
N ALA A 400 23.80 -0.67 41.22
CA ALA A 400 23.91 -1.93 40.51
C ALA A 400 23.56 -1.76 39.02
N ASP A 401 24.49 -2.12 38.14
CA ASP A 401 24.27 -2.26 36.69
C ASP A 401 23.21 -3.36 36.42
N LEU A 402 21.93 -2.96 36.44
CA LEU A 402 20.77 -3.84 36.33
C LEU A 402 20.71 -4.59 34.99
N PRO A 403 21.00 -3.99 33.81
CA PRO A 403 21.07 -4.73 32.53
C PRO A 403 22.16 -5.82 32.53
N ASN A 404 23.29 -5.58 33.18
CA ASN A 404 24.37 -6.55 33.36
C ASN A 404 23.97 -7.68 34.33
N LEU A 405 23.27 -7.35 35.42
CA LEU A 405 22.71 -8.33 36.35
C LEU A 405 21.62 -9.18 35.69
N GLN A 406 20.73 -8.57 34.91
CA GLN A 406 19.71 -9.24 34.09
C GLN A 406 20.37 -10.25 33.12
N TYR A 407 21.43 -9.85 32.42
CA TYR A 407 22.18 -10.78 31.55
C TYR A 407 22.83 -11.94 32.33
N LYS A 408 23.36 -11.69 33.54
CA LYS A 408 23.92 -12.72 34.42
C LYS A 408 22.85 -13.71 34.89
N VAL A 409 21.78 -13.19 35.49
CA VAL A 409 20.61 -13.95 35.99
C VAL A 409 20.03 -14.84 34.90
N ARG A 410 19.77 -14.31 33.70
CA ARG A 410 19.18 -15.09 32.59
C ARG A 410 20.15 -16.11 31.96
N ARG A 411 21.43 -16.08 32.33
CA ARG A 411 22.45 -17.06 31.90
C ARG A 411 22.69 -18.14 32.97
N ASP A 412 22.60 -17.79 34.24
CA ASP A 412 22.74 -18.71 35.37
C ASP A 412 21.81 -18.28 36.54
N PRO A 413 20.55 -18.74 36.54
CA PRO A 413 19.60 -18.44 37.62
C PRO A 413 19.96 -19.07 38.97
N ALA A 414 20.84 -20.06 39.03
CA ALA A 414 21.20 -20.71 40.28
C ALA A 414 22.16 -19.82 41.09
N SER A 415 23.21 -19.32 40.43
CA SER A 415 24.27 -18.52 41.09
C SER A 415 23.85 -17.10 41.46
N TYR A 416 22.87 -16.50 40.78
CA TYR A 416 22.45 -15.10 40.96
C TYR A 416 21.12 -14.92 41.69
N LYS A 417 20.67 -15.95 42.43
CA LYS A 417 19.39 -15.95 43.16
C LYS A 417 19.34 -14.90 44.28
N ASP A 418 20.40 -14.79 45.07
CA ASP A 418 20.42 -13.90 46.23
C ASP A 418 20.55 -12.42 45.79
N ASP A 419 21.34 -12.15 44.75
CA ASP A 419 21.40 -10.84 44.09
C ASP A 419 20.02 -10.42 43.57
N PHE A 420 19.28 -11.32 42.91
CA PHE A 420 17.91 -11.04 42.47
C PHE A 420 16.96 -10.78 43.65
N ASN A 421 17.05 -11.57 44.73
CA ASN A 421 16.22 -11.42 45.91
C ASN A 421 16.44 -10.07 46.63
N ASN A 422 17.68 -9.57 46.64
CA ASN A 422 18.01 -8.24 47.15
C ASN A 422 17.33 -7.14 46.33
N GLN A 423 17.37 -7.22 44.99
CA GLN A 423 16.70 -6.27 44.11
C GLN A 423 15.17 -6.37 44.20
N TYR A 424 14.61 -7.57 44.38
CA TYR A 424 13.17 -7.76 44.56
C TYR A 424 12.66 -7.19 45.89
N SER A 425 13.41 -7.34 46.98
CA SER A 425 13.12 -6.67 48.27
C SER A 425 13.17 -5.15 48.15
N GLN A 426 14.11 -4.59 47.37
CA GLN A 426 14.18 -3.15 47.09
C GLN A 426 12.95 -2.68 46.28
N TYR A 427 12.56 -3.42 45.25
CA TYR A 427 11.31 -3.17 44.51
C TYR A 427 10.09 -3.14 45.43
N GLN A 428 9.93 -4.14 46.31
CA GLN A 428 8.81 -4.19 47.25
C GLN A 428 8.79 -3.02 48.23
N ALA A 429 9.96 -2.58 48.72
CA ALA A 429 10.07 -1.40 49.59
C ALA A 429 9.68 -0.10 48.86
N PHE A 430 10.17 0.13 47.64
CA PHE A 430 9.79 1.30 46.84
C PHE A 430 8.31 1.28 46.44
N LEU A 431 7.76 0.11 46.12
CA LEU A 431 6.32 -0.04 45.86
C LEU A 431 5.49 0.33 47.09
N GLN A 432 5.83 -0.18 48.28
CA GLN A 432 5.11 0.14 49.51
C GLN A 432 5.19 1.62 49.87
N LEU A 433 6.34 2.27 49.67
CA LEU A 433 6.50 3.71 49.85
C LEU A 433 5.57 4.49 48.88
N PHE A 434 5.60 4.15 47.60
CA PHE A 434 4.78 4.82 46.58
C PHE A 434 3.27 4.62 46.81
N MET A 435 2.86 3.43 47.24
CA MET A 435 1.46 3.10 47.57
C MET A 435 0.94 3.83 48.82
N GLN A 436 1.83 4.37 49.67
CA GLN A 436 1.46 5.23 50.80
C GLN A 436 1.42 6.72 50.42
N ALA A 437 2.34 7.17 49.55
CA ALA A 437 2.49 8.59 49.20
C ALA A 437 2.91 8.80 47.72
N PRO A 438 1.99 8.61 46.76
CA PRO A 438 2.30 8.63 45.33
C PRO A 438 2.74 10.02 44.82
N SER A 439 2.42 11.08 45.56
CA SER A 439 2.71 12.48 45.21
C SER A 439 3.96 13.06 45.89
N SER A 440 4.62 12.33 46.80
CA SER A 440 5.80 12.82 47.55
C SER A 440 7.01 11.89 47.45
N THR A 441 7.08 11.08 46.40
CA THR A 441 8.25 10.24 46.11
C THR A 441 9.29 11.06 45.34
N ASP A 442 10.54 11.07 45.80
CA ASP A 442 11.63 11.78 45.13
C ASP A 442 11.86 11.28 43.69
N SER A 443 12.30 12.17 42.81
CA SER A 443 12.53 11.86 41.39
C SER A 443 13.50 10.69 41.17
N GLN A 444 14.54 10.58 41.99
CA GLN A 444 15.48 9.45 41.98
C GLN A 444 14.82 8.13 42.41
N GLY A 445 13.86 8.17 43.33
CA GLY A 445 13.05 7.00 43.71
C GLY A 445 12.13 6.53 42.59
N LEU A 446 11.55 7.47 41.83
CA LEU A 446 10.72 7.16 40.65
C LEU A 446 11.54 6.56 39.49
N VAL A 447 12.78 7.00 39.28
CA VAL A 447 13.71 6.36 38.32
C VAL A 447 14.07 4.96 38.80
N SER A 448 14.49 4.81 40.06
CA SER A 448 14.84 3.51 40.67
C SER A 448 13.70 2.48 40.54
N LEU A 449 12.46 2.89 40.85
CA LEU A 449 11.28 2.03 40.71
C LEU A 449 11.02 1.63 39.25
N ARG A 450 11.22 2.53 38.27
CA ARG A 450 11.08 2.22 36.84
C ARG A 450 12.08 1.17 36.35
N GLU A 451 13.34 1.26 36.78
CA GLU A 451 14.39 0.32 36.40
C GLU A 451 14.21 -1.05 37.09
N LEU A 452 13.86 -1.06 38.38
CA LEU A 452 13.56 -2.28 39.13
C LEU A 452 12.37 -3.04 38.53
N ILE A 453 11.30 -2.34 38.13
CA ILE A 453 10.15 -2.96 37.43
C ILE A 453 10.60 -3.62 36.12
N ASP A 454 11.49 -2.99 35.35
CA ASP A 454 12.02 -3.58 34.11
C ASP A 454 12.85 -4.83 34.37
N PHE A 455 13.75 -4.75 35.35
CA PHE A 455 14.65 -5.81 35.75
C PHE A 455 13.87 -7.06 36.21
N VAL A 456 12.86 -6.87 37.08
CA VAL A 456 12.00 -7.95 37.57
C VAL A 456 11.16 -8.53 36.44
N ALA A 457 10.51 -7.70 35.60
CA ALA A 457 9.74 -8.20 34.46
C ALA A 457 10.60 -8.98 33.45
N HIS A 458 11.86 -8.58 33.28
CA HIS A 458 12.82 -9.30 32.43
C HIS A 458 13.39 -10.58 33.03
N CYS A 459 13.28 -10.81 34.36
CA CYS A 459 13.81 -12.01 35.04
C CYS A 459 12.74 -12.91 35.68
N ALA A 460 11.45 -12.56 35.64
CA ALA A 460 10.35 -13.34 36.24
C ALA A 460 10.23 -14.79 35.69
N ASP A 461 10.67 -15.03 34.45
CA ASP A 461 10.82 -16.36 33.83
C ASP A 461 11.86 -17.24 34.54
N CYS A 462 12.85 -16.64 35.19
CA CYS A 462 13.90 -17.35 35.92
C CYS A 462 13.51 -17.71 37.35
N TYR A 463 12.59 -16.96 37.98
CA TYR A 463 12.22 -17.11 39.39
C TYR A 463 10.69 -17.07 39.64
N PRO A 464 9.88 -17.93 38.98
CA PRO A 464 8.42 -17.85 39.04
C PRO A 464 7.82 -18.01 40.45
N LYS A 465 8.56 -18.62 41.40
CA LYS A 465 8.15 -18.73 42.81
C LYS A 465 8.37 -17.47 43.64
N LEU A 466 9.26 -16.55 43.20
CA LEU A 466 9.52 -15.28 43.88
C LEU A 466 8.65 -14.16 43.29
N THR A 467 8.50 -14.12 41.97
CA THR A 467 7.74 -13.07 41.27
C THR A 467 6.25 -13.43 41.07
N ALA A 468 5.67 -14.24 41.96
CA ALA A 468 4.28 -14.69 41.85
C ALA A 468 3.28 -13.54 42.05
N ASP A 469 3.56 -12.64 43.00
CA ASP A 469 2.70 -11.50 43.34
C ASP A 469 2.93 -10.28 42.44
N PHE A 470 4.10 -10.19 41.80
CA PHE A 470 4.52 -9.06 40.94
C PHE A 470 3.50 -8.67 39.83
N PRO A 471 2.84 -9.59 39.11
CA PRO A 471 1.72 -9.26 38.22
C PRO A 471 0.58 -8.51 38.94
N THR A 472 0.21 -8.96 40.13
CA THR A 472 -0.88 -8.43 40.95
C THR A 472 -0.53 -7.04 41.48
N ASP A 473 0.71 -6.85 41.94
CA ASP A 473 1.25 -5.56 42.38
C ASP A 473 1.16 -4.50 41.27
N LEU A 474 1.62 -4.83 40.05
CA LEU A 474 1.55 -3.93 38.89
C LEU A 474 0.10 -3.62 38.48
N MET A 475 -0.82 -4.59 38.58
CA MET A 475 -2.25 -4.36 38.30
C MET A 475 -2.92 -3.49 39.37
N ALA A 476 -2.57 -3.65 40.65
CA ALA A 476 -3.06 -2.83 41.75
C ALA A 476 -2.57 -1.37 41.64
N LEU A 477 -1.27 -1.19 41.38
CA LEU A 477 -0.63 0.11 41.17
C LEU A 477 -1.32 0.93 40.08
N LEU A 478 -1.59 0.32 38.92
CA LEU A 478 -2.38 0.97 37.86
C LEU A 478 -3.82 1.23 38.32
N ARG A 479 -4.53 0.23 38.85
CA ARG A 479 -5.95 0.36 39.20
C ARG A 479 -6.20 1.53 40.15
N LEU A 480 -5.33 1.73 41.14
CA LEU A 480 -5.46 2.76 42.16
C LEU A 480 -4.91 4.12 41.71
N HIS A 481 -3.72 4.18 41.09
CA HIS A 481 -3.00 5.44 40.85
C HIS A 481 -2.84 5.84 39.36
N HIS A 482 -3.55 5.21 38.42
CA HIS A 482 -3.48 5.53 36.97
C HIS A 482 -3.70 7.01 36.60
N ALA A 483 -4.32 7.81 37.46
CA ALA A 483 -4.48 9.25 37.25
C ALA A 483 -3.19 10.03 37.59
N GLU A 484 -2.51 9.65 38.69
CA GLU A 484 -1.46 10.40 39.38
C GLU A 484 -0.04 10.02 38.92
N LEU A 485 0.19 8.73 38.62
CA LEU A 485 1.50 8.18 38.22
C LEU A 485 2.25 9.02 37.17
N GLU A 486 3.58 9.05 37.21
CA GLU A 486 4.38 9.65 36.13
C GLU A 486 4.08 8.98 34.77
N PRO A 487 3.94 9.72 33.64
CA PRO A 487 3.64 9.12 32.34
C PRO A 487 4.60 8.00 31.93
N GLU A 488 5.90 8.18 32.16
CA GLU A 488 6.93 7.20 31.82
C GLU A 488 6.82 5.93 32.68
N LEU A 489 6.45 6.07 33.97
CA LEU A 489 6.16 4.94 34.84
C LEU A 489 4.88 4.20 34.41
N ARG A 490 3.81 4.91 34.01
CA ARG A 490 2.59 4.28 33.44
C ARG A 490 2.94 3.43 32.21
N ASP A 491 3.71 4.00 31.28
CA ASP A 491 4.12 3.33 30.04
C ASP A 491 5.03 2.13 30.31
N LYS A 492 5.94 2.23 31.30
CA LYS A 492 6.82 1.13 31.73
C LYS A 492 6.08 -0.01 32.40
N VAL A 493 5.10 0.28 33.28
CA VAL A 493 4.26 -0.74 33.93
C VAL A 493 3.38 -1.47 32.92
N VAL A 494 2.70 -0.75 32.02
CA VAL A 494 1.90 -1.35 30.94
C VAL A 494 2.78 -2.15 29.98
N GLY A 495 4.00 -1.67 29.67
CA GLY A 495 5.00 -2.41 28.90
C GLY A 495 5.41 -3.73 29.57
N SER A 496 5.61 -3.70 30.89
CA SER A 496 6.02 -4.85 31.71
C SER A 496 4.93 -5.92 31.82
N LEU A 497 3.67 -5.51 32.05
CA LEU A 497 2.53 -6.44 32.03
C LEU A 497 2.39 -7.17 30.68
N VAL A 498 2.59 -6.47 29.57
CA VAL A 498 2.61 -7.07 28.22
C VAL A 498 3.83 -7.97 27.99
N LEU A 499 4.98 -7.69 28.62
CA LEU A 499 6.15 -8.56 28.58
C LEU A 499 5.92 -9.86 29.37
N LEU A 500 5.30 -9.79 30.54
CA LEU A 500 4.94 -10.95 31.35
C LEU A 500 3.94 -11.86 30.62
N ARG A 501 2.92 -11.29 29.96
CA ARG A 501 2.03 -12.03 29.05
C ARG A 501 2.82 -12.67 27.90
N LYS A 502 3.76 -11.97 27.26
CA LYS A 502 4.63 -12.52 26.19
C LYS A 502 5.57 -13.65 26.64
N LYS A 503 5.71 -13.87 27.95
CA LYS A 503 6.43 -15.01 28.56
C LYS A 503 5.47 -16.11 29.05
N ASP A 504 4.18 -15.99 28.74
CA ASP A 504 3.09 -16.86 29.21
C ASP A 504 2.98 -16.97 30.75
N ILE A 505 3.47 -15.95 31.48
CA ILE A 505 3.36 -15.83 32.95
C ILE A 505 1.96 -15.33 33.36
N ILE A 506 1.29 -14.57 32.48
CA ILE A 506 -0.06 -14.03 32.68
C ILE A 506 -0.90 -14.41 31.45
N ASP A 507 -2.11 -14.94 31.67
CA ASP A 507 -3.07 -15.18 30.58
C ASP A 507 -3.63 -13.87 29.99
N SER A 508 -3.92 -13.86 28.69
CA SER A 508 -4.52 -12.74 27.97
C SER A 508 -5.82 -12.27 28.62
N ALA A 509 -6.65 -13.15 29.18
CA ALA A 509 -7.88 -12.74 29.86
C ALA A 509 -7.60 -11.91 31.13
N VAL A 510 -6.57 -12.26 31.91
CA VAL A 510 -6.18 -11.52 33.12
C VAL A 510 -5.62 -10.15 32.74
N LEU A 511 -4.70 -10.10 31.78
CA LEU A 511 -4.14 -8.83 31.27
C LEU A 511 -5.25 -7.89 30.77
N LEU A 512 -6.15 -8.40 29.92
CA LEU A 512 -7.17 -7.58 29.29
C LEU A 512 -8.24 -7.12 30.28
N ASN A 513 -8.60 -7.94 31.28
CA ASN A 513 -9.47 -7.52 32.39
C ASN A 513 -8.87 -6.39 33.24
N ALA A 514 -7.53 -6.27 33.32
CA ALA A 514 -6.87 -5.13 33.95
C ALA A 514 -6.80 -3.89 33.03
N LEU A 515 -6.48 -4.07 31.74
CA LEU A 515 -6.28 -2.94 30.82
C LEU A 515 -7.59 -2.31 30.32
N PHE A 516 -8.71 -3.06 30.23
CA PHE A 516 -9.97 -2.54 29.71
C PHE A 516 -10.65 -1.45 30.57
N PRO A 517 -10.82 -1.62 31.90
CA PRO A 517 -11.36 -0.56 32.75
C PRO A 517 -10.51 0.71 32.69
N LEU A 518 -9.18 0.55 32.72
CA LEU A 518 -8.23 1.66 32.62
C LEU A 518 -8.38 2.44 31.29
N LEU A 519 -8.59 1.76 30.16
CA LEU A 519 -8.83 2.42 28.86
C LEU A 519 -10.10 3.28 28.87
N VAL A 520 -11.12 2.85 29.61
CA VAL A 520 -12.45 3.46 29.67
C VAL A 520 -12.50 4.65 30.63
N ASP A 521 -11.82 4.58 31.78
CA ASP A 521 -11.85 5.62 32.82
C ASP A 521 -10.72 6.66 32.72
N THR A 522 -9.57 6.33 32.09
CA THR A 522 -8.41 7.23 32.01
C THR A 522 -8.69 8.52 31.23
N ALA A 523 -8.47 9.69 31.84
CA ALA A 523 -8.54 10.97 31.14
C ALA A 523 -7.35 11.22 30.18
N SER A 524 -6.14 10.72 30.48
CA SER A 524 -4.94 10.93 29.66
C SER A 524 -5.08 10.42 28.22
N LYS A 525 -4.68 11.23 27.23
CA LYS A 525 -4.69 10.86 25.80
C LYS A 525 -3.55 9.89 25.45
N ALA A 526 -2.37 10.06 26.07
CA ALA A 526 -1.20 9.23 25.83
C ALA A 526 -1.46 7.79 26.28
N LEU A 527 -1.79 7.59 27.57
CA LEU A 527 -2.04 6.27 28.13
C LEU A 527 -3.18 5.53 27.42
N ARG A 528 -4.29 6.19 27.05
CA ARG A 528 -5.35 5.55 26.25
C ARG A 528 -4.89 5.11 24.86
N THR A 529 -3.95 5.83 24.25
CA THR A 529 -3.36 5.45 22.95
C THR A 529 -2.43 4.24 23.11
N LEU A 530 -1.63 4.20 24.18
CA LEU A 530 -0.81 3.03 24.52
C LEU A 530 -1.69 1.81 24.81
N LEU A 531 -2.64 1.91 25.74
CA LEU A 531 -3.55 0.83 26.14
C LEU A 531 -4.27 0.24 24.93
N PHE A 532 -4.89 1.07 24.09
CA PHE A 532 -5.52 0.62 22.84
C PHE A 532 -4.54 -0.15 21.95
N THR A 533 -3.33 0.39 21.72
CA THR A 533 -2.32 -0.25 20.86
C THR A 533 -1.85 -1.59 21.44
N LYS A 534 -1.68 -1.71 22.76
CA LYS A 534 -1.31 -2.97 23.42
C LYS A 534 -2.44 -4.00 23.36
N ILE A 535 -3.68 -3.60 23.66
CA ILE A 535 -4.88 -4.45 23.60
C ILE A 535 -5.07 -5.05 22.20
N ILE A 536 -4.97 -4.25 21.13
CA ILE A 536 -5.08 -4.73 19.75
C ILE A 536 -3.94 -5.69 19.39
N SER A 537 -2.72 -5.41 19.85
CA SER A 537 -1.55 -6.29 19.64
C SER A 537 -1.68 -7.63 20.38
N ASP A 538 -2.27 -7.60 21.57
CA ASP A 538 -2.56 -8.79 22.37
C ASP A 538 -3.61 -9.68 21.70
N LEU A 539 -4.75 -9.09 21.33
CA LEU A 539 -5.82 -9.76 20.58
C LEU A 539 -5.30 -10.38 19.28
N ARG A 540 -4.49 -9.65 18.51
CA ARG A 540 -3.87 -10.16 17.27
C ARG A 540 -2.95 -11.34 17.54
N THR A 541 -2.10 -11.28 18.56
CA THR A 541 -1.19 -12.40 18.87
C THR A 541 -1.94 -13.62 19.41
N SER A 542 -2.99 -13.42 20.23
CA SER A 542 -3.85 -14.51 20.74
C SER A 542 -4.61 -15.27 19.63
N ASN A 543 -4.90 -14.60 18.51
CA ASN A 543 -5.59 -15.18 17.35
C ASN A 543 -4.64 -15.57 16.19
N SER A 544 -3.31 -15.44 16.37
CA SER A 544 -2.34 -15.54 15.26
C SER A 544 -2.07 -16.96 14.72
N LYS A 545 -2.37 -18.00 15.51
CA LYS A 545 -2.29 -19.42 15.08
C LYS A 545 -3.66 -19.99 14.72
N SER A 546 -4.66 -19.65 15.53
CA SER A 546 -6.05 -20.12 15.47
C SER A 546 -6.95 -19.13 16.20
N THR A 547 -8.23 -19.05 15.84
CA THR A 547 -9.20 -18.16 16.48
C THR A 547 -9.47 -18.57 17.94
N ASN A 548 -9.11 -17.73 18.90
CA ASN A 548 -9.36 -17.99 20.32
C ASN A 548 -10.79 -17.58 20.68
N HIS A 549 -11.76 -18.45 20.34
CA HIS A 549 -13.19 -18.20 20.54
C HIS A 549 -13.55 -17.91 22.02
N LYS A 550 -12.86 -18.52 22.99
CA LYS A 550 -13.10 -18.27 24.42
C LYS A 550 -12.72 -16.83 24.80
N LEU A 551 -11.51 -16.39 24.43
CA LEU A 551 -11.04 -15.03 24.68
C LEU A 551 -11.88 -13.98 23.93
N ASN A 552 -12.12 -14.21 22.63
CA ASN A 552 -12.91 -13.31 21.80
C ASN A 552 -14.33 -13.13 22.36
N ARG A 553 -15.04 -14.23 22.69
CA ARG A 553 -16.41 -14.18 23.24
C ARG A 553 -16.47 -13.46 24.60
N THR A 554 -15.47 -13.66 25.48
CA THR A 554 -15.38 -12.91 26.74
C THR A 554 -15.27 -11.41 26.48
N ILE A 555 -14.38 -10.99 25.59
CA ILE A 555 -14.13 -9.57 25.29
C ILE A 555 -15.31 -8.94 24.57
N GLN A 556 -15.87 -9.61 23.57
CA GLN A 556 -17.12 -9.22 22.90
C GLN A 556 -18.26 -9.01 23.91
N THR A 557 -18.38 -9.87 24.93
CA THR A 557 -19.38 -9.71 25.99
C THR A 557 -19.12 -8.46 26.83
N VAL A 558 -17.85 -8.16 27.17
CA VAL A 558 -17.48 -6.91 27.86
C VAL A 558 -17.80 -5.68 27.01
N LEU A 559 -17.50 -5.70 25.70
CA LEU A 559 -17.78 -4.60 24.78
C LEU A 559 -19.29 -4.40 24.53
N TYR A 560 -20.06 -5.48 24.46
CA TYR A 560 -21.52 -5.45 24.39
C TYR A 560 -22.11 -4.83 25.66
N ASN A 561 -21.71 -5.32 26.83
CA ASN A 561 -22.18 -4.81 28.12
C ASN A 561 -21.86 -3.33 28.31
N LEU A 562 -20.70 -2.86 27.83
CA LEU A 562 -20.29 -1.44 27.86
C LEU A 562 -21.21 -0.52 27.03
N LEU A 563 -21.89 -1.04 26.01
CA LEU A 563 -22.87 -0.30 25.21
C LEU A 563 -24.27 -0.36 25.82
N THR A 564 -24.68 -1.51 26.37
CA THR A 564 -26.02 -1.69 26.94
C THR A 564 -26.18 -1.14 28.35
N SER A 565 -25.10 -1.03 29.14
CA SER A 565 -25.17 -0.54 30.53
C SER A 565 -25.40 0.96 30.64
N ASP A 566 -24.85 1.75 29.71
CA ASP A 566 -25.04 3.20 29.62
C ASP A 566 -25.02 3.63 28.14
N PRO A 567 -26.18 3.61 27.46
CA PRO A 567 -26.28 4.03 26.06
C PRO A 567 -26.12 5.56 25.87
N THR A 568 -26.01 6.34 26.96
CA THR A 568 -25.74 7.79 26.90
C THR A 568 -24.25 8.10 26.97
N SER A 569 -23.43 7.14 27.39
CA SER A 569 -22.00 7.32 27.63
C SER A 569 -21.18 7.53 26.36
N ALA A 570 -20.20 8.42 26.46
CA ALA A 570 -19.07 8.48 25.51
C ALA A 570 -18.18 7.22 25.58
N LYS A 571 -18.26 6.43 26.66
CA LYS A 571 -17.43 5.24 26.91
C LYS A 571 -17.59 4.16 25.83
N GLY A 572 -18.78 4.02 25.23
CA GLY A 572 -19.07 3.08 24.14
C GLY A 572 -18.23 3.28 22.87
N VAL A 573 -17.56 4.43 22.69
CA VAL A 573 -16.65 4.68 21.56
C VAL A 573 -15.49 3.67 21.53
N TRP A 574 -15.07 3.13 22.68
CA TRP A 574 -14.02 2.11 22.71
C TRP A 574 -14.48 0.76 22.14
N ALA A 575 -15.70 0.32 22.45
CA ALA A 575 -16.29 -0.88 21.87
C ALA A 575 -16.35 -0.81 20.33
N VAL A 576 -16.82 0.33 19.79
CA VAL A 576 -16.80 0.65 18.36
C VAL A 576 -15.39 0.55 17.77
N ARG A 577 -14.40 1.22 18.37
CA ARG A 577 -13.03 1.28 17.83
C ARG A 577 -12.31 -0.05 17.85
N ILE A 578 -12.51 -0.88 18.87
CA ILE A 578 -11.89 -2.20 18.97
C ILE A 578 -12.54 -3.15 17.96
N THR A 579 -13.88 -3.20 17.92
CA THR A 579 -14.62 -4.09 17.02
C THR A 579 -14.33 -3.79 15.54
N ARG A 580 -14.28 -2.50 15.16
CA ARG A 580 -13.88 -2.08 13.81
C ARG A 580 -12.43 -2.46 13.46
N GLU A 581 -11.48 -2.33 14.38
CA GLU A 581 -10.08 -2.72 14.12
C GLU A 581 -9.90 -4.25 14.04
N MET A 582 -10.69 -5.03 14.77
CA MET A 582 -10.71 -6.50 14.68
C MET A 582 -11.38 -7.00 13.38
N TRP A 583 -12.46 -6.35 12.95
CA TRP A 583 -13.16 -6.64 11.70
C TRP A 583 -12.30 -6.35 10.48
N ALA A 584 -11.71 -5.15 10.42
CA ALA A 584 -10.84 -4.72 9.33
C ALA A 584 -9.56 -5.57 9.20
N ARG A 585 -9.16 -6.30 10.25
CA ARG A 585 -8.06 -7.29 10.24
C ARG A 585 -8.51 -8.73 10.03
N GLN A 586 -9.79 -8.94 9.74
CA GLN A 586 -10.41 -10.26 9.57
C GLN A 586 -10.27 -11.20 10.80
N ILE A 587 -10.05 -10.64 12.00
CA ILE A 587 -9.90 -11.41 13.25
C ILE A 587 -11.27 -11.75 13.86
N TRP A 588 -12.21 -10.82 13.78
CA TRP A 588 -13.62 -11.02 14.15
C TRP A 588 -14.46 -10.84 12.89
N THR A 589 -15.03 -11.93 12.37
CA THR A 589 -15.90 -11.98 11.18
C THR A 589 -17.28 -12.57 11.54
N ASP A 590 -17.63 -12.52 12.82
CA ASP A 590 -18.74 -13.25 13.42
C ASP A 590 -19.96 -12.36 13.74
N ALA A 591 -21.13 -13.00 13.84
CA ALA A 591 -22.38 -12.30 14.12
C ALA A 591 -22.38 -11.53 15.46
N LYS A 592 -21.56 -11.91 16.46
CA LYS A 592 -21.53 -11.19 17.74
C LYS A 592 -20.77 -9.86 17.64
N ALA A 593 -19.74 -9.77 16.79
CA ALA A 593 -19.13 -8.49 16.43
C ALA A 593 -20.13 -7.56 15.73
N VAL A 594 -20.95 -8.10 14.81
CA VAL A 594 -22.02 -7.35 14.13
C VAL A 594 -23.12 -6.90 15.11
N GLU A 595 -23.50 -7.72 16.09
CA GLU A 595 -24.47 -7.38 17.12
C GLU A 595 -23.99 -6.22 18.03
N ILE A 596 -22.71 -6.19 18.40
CA ILE A 596 -22.08 -5.07 19.12
C ILE A 596 -22.22 -3.77 18.31
N MET A 597 -22.03 -3.83 17.00
CA MET A 597 -22.13 -2.66 16.12
C MET A 597 -23.59 -2.24 15.84
N LYS A 598 -24.54 -3.20 15.83
CA LYS A 598 -26.00 -2.93 15.83
C LYS A 598 -26.38 -2.10 17.06
N GLU A 599 -26.00 -2.52 18.26
CA GLU A 599 -26.33 -1.77 19.49
C GLU A 599 -25.55 -0.44 19.59
N ALA A 600 -24.33 -0.35 19.07
CA ALA A 600 -23.63 0.93 18.95
C ALA A 600 -24.40 1.96 18.09
N ALA A 601 -24.97 1.52 16.96
CA ALA A 601 -25.81 2.37 16.11
C ALA A 601 -27.16 2.73 16.77
N LEU A 602 -27.67 1.89 17.68
CA LEU A 602 -28.88 2.12 18.49
C LEU A 602 -28.62 2.88 19.81
N SER A 603 -27.39 3.29 20.09
CA SER A 603 -27.04 4.11 21.27
C SER A 603 -27.63 5.53 21.20
N GLN A 604 -27.49 6.31 22.28
CA GLN A 604 -27.98 7.70 22.37
C GLN A 604 -26.84 8.74 22.22
N HIS A 605 -25.58 8.31 22.33
CA HIS A 605 -24.41 9.20 22.23
C HIS A 605 -23.95 9.39 20.77
N GLU A 606 -23.92 10.64 20.31
CA GLU A 606 -23.56 11.09 18.95
C GLU A 606 -22.40 10.29 18.31
N LYS A 607 -21.25 10.20 18.99
CA LYS A 607 -20.03 9.56 18.47
C LYS A 607 -20.05 8.02 18.47
N VAL A 608 -20.97 7.42 19.24
CA VAL A 608 -21.14 5.95 19.27
C VAL A 608 -22.08 5.56 18.13
N VAL A 609 -23.18 6.31 17.95
CA VAL A 609 -24.08 6.16 16.80
C VAL A 609 -23.34 6.29 15.48
N THR A 610 -22.61 7.39 15.24
CA THR A 610 -21.89 7.59 13.97
C THR A 610 -20.82 6.52 13.74
N GLY A 611 -20.10 6.11 14.79
CA GLY A 611 -19.10 5.06 14.71
C GLY A 611 -19.69 3.68 14.38
N GLY A 612 -20.85 3.34 14.95
CA GLY A 612 -21.60 2.13 14.61
C GLY A 612 -22.16 2.15 13.19
N VAL A 613 -22.67 3.29 12.73
CA VAL A 613 -23.22 3.45 11.37
C VAL A 613 -22.13 3.42 10.30
N HIS A 614 -20.99 4.08 10.51
CA HIS A 614 -19.87 4.06 9.56
C HIS A 614 -19.28 2.65 9.38
N PHE A 615 -19.33 1.79 10.40
CA PHE A 615 -18.93 0.38 10.27
C PHE A 615 -19.77 -0.36 9.22
N PHE A 616 -21.10 -0.22 9.23
CA PHE A 616 -21.96 -0.85 8.22
C PHE A 616 -21.92 -0.20 6.84
N LEU A 617 -21.32 0.99 6.71
CA LEU A 617 -21.18 1.69 5.42
C LEU A 617 -19.81 1.51 4.77
N GLY A 618 -18.72 1.47 5.56
CA GLY A 618 -17.34 1.41 5.06
C GLY A 618 -16.44 0.37 5.74
N GLY A 619 -16.89 -0.32 6.81
CA GLY A 619 -16.06 -1.28 7.54
C GLY A 619 -15.63 -2.50 6.72
N ASP A 620 -16.39 -2.86 5.68
CA ASP A 620 -16.01 -3.89 4.72
C ASP A 620 -14.97 -3.39 3.69
N LYS A 621 -15.01 -2.10 3.30
CA LYS A 621 -13.98 -1.51 2.42
C LYS A 621 -12.65 -1.34 3.15
N GLU A 622 -12.69 -0.89 4.39
CA GLU A 622 -11.52 -0.86 5.29
C GLU A 622 -10.94 -2.26 5.59
N ARG A 623 -11.73 -3.33 5.36
CA ARG A 623 -11.32 -4.73 5.49
C ARG A 623 -10.69 -5.27 4.20
N GLU A 624 -11.12 -4.78 3.05
CA GLU A 624 -10.52 -5.04 1.74
C GLU A 624 -9.16 -4.32 1.65
N GLU A 625 -9.13 -3.00 1.87
CA GLU A 625 -7.92 -2.15 1.89
C GLU A 625 -6.81 -2.75 2.76
N LYS A 626 -7.11 -3.10 4.03
CA LYS A 626 -6.11 -3.70 4.93
C LYS A 626 -5.70 -5.12 4.56
N ALA A 627 -6.53 -5.87 3.84
CA ALA A 627 -6.18 -7.21 3.38
C ALA A 627 -5.29 -7.17 2.13
N GLU A 628 -5.36 -6.09 1.33
CA GLU A 628 -4.39 -5.81 0.28
C GLU A 628 -3.03 -5.40 0.89
N ASP A 629 -3.02 -4.43 1.83
CA ASP A 629 -1.83 -4.00 2.60
C ASP A 629 -1.10 -5.19 3.26
N ASP A 630 -1.79 -5.97 4.12
CA ASP A 630 -1.22 -7.14 4.82
C ASP A 630 -0.77 -8.27 3.83
N SER A 631 -1.05 -8.16 2.53
CA SER A 631 -0.65 -9.14 1.49
C SER A 631 0.58 -8.76 0.65
N ASP A 632 0.88 -7.47 0.52
CA ASP A 632 2.05 -6.97 -0.23
C ASP A 632 3.25 -6.66 0.67
N ASP A 633 3.05 -6.57 2.00
CA ASP A 633 4.12 -6.48 3.01
C ASP A 633 5.02 -7.74 3.08
N GLU A 634 4.58 -8.91 2.60
CA GLU A 634 5.47 -10.08 2.44
C GLU A 634 6.27 -9.99 1.11
N GLU A 635 7.58 -9.67 1.17
CA GLU A 635 8.58 -9.62 0.07
C GLU A 635 8.23 -10.36 -1.26
N ASN A 636 8.11 -9.62 -2.37
CA ASN A 636 7.99 -10.21 -3.71
C ASN A 636 9.33 -10.82 -4.19
N ILE A 637 9.48 -12.14 -4.01
CA ILE A 637 10.71 -12.89 -4.32
C ILE A 637 10.90 -13.02 -5.84
N ASP A 638 11.86 -12.27 -6.39
CA ASP A 638 12.25 -12.34 -7.81
C ASP A 638 12.96 -13.67 -8.15
N MET A 639 12.16 -14.64 -8.57
CA MET A 639 12.62 -15.94 -9.07
C MET A 639 13.46 -15.84 -10.35
N GLY A 640 13.40 -14.74 -11.11
CA GLY A 640 14.25 -14.46 -12.25
C GLY A 640 15.69 -14.17 -11.82
N LYS A 641 15.88 -13.16 -10.95
CA LYS A 641 17.19 -12.82 -10.36
C LYS A 641 17.83 -14.02 -9.66
N LEU A 642 17.07 -14.78 -8.87
CA LEU A 642 17.60 -15.98 -8.18
C LEU A 642 18.06 -17.07 -9.15
N ARG A 643 17.28 -17.38 -10.20
CA ARG A 643 17.68 -18.38 -11.22
C ARG A 643 18.88 -17.90 -12.03
N HIS A 644 18.98 -16.61 -12.33
CA HIS A 644 20.12 -16.01 -13.02
C HIS A 644 21.42 -16.09 -12.19
N GLN A 645 21.39 -15.68 -10.93
CA GLN A 645 22.54 -15.77 -10.01
C GLN A 645 23.02 -17.21 -9.76
N ALA A 646 22.10 -18.19 -9.81
CA ALA A 646 22.41 -19.61 -9.72
C ALA A 646 22.99 -20.21 -11.02
N GLY A 647 22.79 -19.56 -12.17
CA GLY A 647 23.40 -19.93 -13.45
C GLY A 647 24.83 -19.42 -13.62
N ILE A 648 25.12 -18.20 -13.14
CA ILE A 648 26.42 -17.53 -13.30
C ILE A 648 27.53 -18.16 -12.43
N ASN A 649 27.18 -18.70 -11.25
CA ASN A 649 28.15 -19.22 -10.28
C ASN A 649 28.27 -20.75 -10.30
N LYS A 650 29.43 -21.29 -9.89
CA LYS A 650 29.61 -22.74 -9.67
C LYS A 650 28.50 -23.29 -8.76
N LYS A 651 27.86 -24.37 -9.21
CA LYS A 651 26.73 -25.03 -8.52
C LYS A 651 27.15 -25.52 -7.13
N THR A 652 26.75 -24.81 -6.08
CA THR A 652 26.99 -25.18 -4.68
C THR A 652 25.70 -25.64 -4.01
N LYS A 653 25.78 -26.70 -3.19
CA LYS A 653 24.61 -27.29 -2.50
C LYS A 653 23.84 -26.27 -1.64
N LYS A 654 24.55 -25.27 -1.08
CA LYS A 654 23.95 -24.16 -0.31
C LYS A 654 23.00 -23.30 -1.17
N LYS A 655 23.45 -22.81 -2.34
CA LYS A 655 22.61 -21.99 -3.24
C LYS A 655 21.46 -22.80 -3.87
N ALA A 656 21.64 -24.10 -4.08
CA ALA A 656 20.54 -24.97 -4.52
C ALA A 656 19.42 -25.08 -3.48
N ASN A 657 19.77 -25.26 -2.20
CA ASN A 657 18.79 -25.29 -1.10
C ASN A 657 18.12 -23.93 -0.88
N GLU A 658 18.86 -22.83 -1.08
CA GLU A 658 18.35 -21.45 -1.02
C GLU A 658 17.30 -21.20 -2.11
N LEU A 659 17.58 -21.59 -3.36
CA LEU A 659 16.63 -21.52 -4.46
C LEU A 659 15.44 -22.47 -4.28
N ARG A 660 15.61 -23.66 -3.68
CA ARG A 660 14.49 -24.56 -3.32
C ARG A 660 13.58 -23.93 -2.27
N ARG A 661 14.14 -23.27 -1.25
CA ARG A 661 13.36 -22.54 -0.23
C ARG A 661 12.59 -21.37 -0.83
N ALA A 662 13.24 -20.56 -1.66
CA ALA A 662 12.61 -19.46 -2.40
C ALA A 662 11.45 -19.96 -3.29
N ALA A 663 11.67 -21.04 -4.04
CA ALA A 663 10.63 -21.68 -4.85
C ALA A 663 9.45 -22.19 -4.01
N ALA A 664 9.71 -22.80 -2.86
CA ALA A 664 8.67 -23.27 -1.94
C ALA A 664 7.87 -22.11 -1.34
N THR A 665 8.52 -21.01 -0.93
CA THR A 665 7.81 -19.80 -0.47
C THR A 665 6.96 -19.17 -1.56
N VAL A 666 7.42 -19.17 -2.82
CA VAL A 666 6.63 -18.68 -3.97
C VAL A 666 5.47 -19.63 -4.30
N LYS A 667 5.68 -20.96 -4.33
CA LYS A 667 4.56 -21.94 -4.48
C LYS A 667 3.54 -21.78 -3.36
N ARG A 668 3.96 -21.49 -2.12
CA ARG A 668 3.05 -21.19 -0.98
C ARG A 668 2.32 -19.86 -1.14
N LYS A 669 2.98 -18.80 -1.63
CA LYS A 669 2.33 -17.50 -1.93
C LYS A 669 1.35 -17.61 -3.09
N GLU A 670 1.68 -18.35 -4.15
CA GLU A 670 0.74 -18.65 -5.24
C GLU A 670 -0.43 -19.52 -4.76
N LYS A 671 -0.20 -20.57 -3.95
CA LYS A 671 -1.30 -21.37 -3.37
C LYS A 671 -2.16 -20.53 -2.41
N LYS A 672 -1.61 -19.52 -1.71
CA LYS A 672 -2.40 -18.49 -0.99
C LYS A 672 -3.21 -17.58 -1.92
N LYS A 673 -2.58 -16.94 -2.93
CA LYS A 673 -3.26 -16.01 -3.87
C LYS A 673 -4.24 -16.71 -4.84
N LYS A 674 -4.15 -18.04 -5.00
CA LYS A 674 -5.06 -18.91 -5.78
C LYS A 674 -6.02 -19.75 -4.93
N ALA A 675 -5.87 -19.76 -3.60
CA ALA A 675 -6.87 -20.37 -2.74
C ALA A 675 -8.20 -19.61 -2.92
N PRO A 676 -9.36 -20.29 -2.91
CA PRO A 676 -10.63 -19.59 -2.83
C PRO A 676 -10.60 -18.72 -1.57
N HIS A 677 -10.76 -17.41 -1.74
CA HIS A 677 -10.85 -16.49 -0.61
C HIS A 677 -12.05 -16.95 0.26
N PRO A 678 -11.93 -17.00 1.59
CA PRO A 678 -13.04 -17.40 2.45
C PRO A 678 -14.27 -16.55 2.11
N LEU A 679 -15.46 -17.16 2.11
CA LEU A 679 -16.71 -16.51 1.69
C LEU A 679 -17.01 -15.32 2.61
N ASN A 680 -16.64 -14.14 2.13
CA ASN A 680 -16.68 -12.90 2.89
C ASN A 680 -18.10 -12.31 2.88
N PHE A 681 -18.93 -12.81 3.79
CA PHE A 681 -20.20 -12.15 4.10
C PHE A 681 -19.94 -10.73 4.62
N SER A 682 -20.50 -9.72 3.94
CA SER A 682 -20.58 -8.35 4.45
C SER A 682 -21.21 -8.32 5.86
N ALA A 683 -20.82 -7.33 6.67
CA ALA A 683 -21.45 -7.08 7.97
C ALA A 683 -22.99 -6.93 7.88
N LEU A 684 -23.53 -6.55 6.72
CA LEU A 684 -24.97 -6.43 6.47
C LEU A 684 -25.68 -7.78 6.32
N HIS A 685 -25.00 -8.83 5.86
CA HIS A 685 -25.54 -10.19 5.71
C HIS A 685 -25.56 -10.96 7.04
N LEU A 686 -24.73 -10.57 8.00
CA LEU A 686 -24.61 -11.17 9.34
C LEU A 686 -25.60 -10.59 10.38
N LEU A 687 -26.57 -9.79 9.94
CA LEU A 687 -27.63 -9.22 10.78
C LEU A 687 -28.80 -10.21 10.96
N HIS A 688 -28.96 -10.76 12.17
CA HIS A 688 -30.08 -11.65 12.53
C HIS A 688 -31.49 -11.00 12.37
N ASP A 689 -31.56 -9.68 12.50
CA ASP A 689 -32.82 -8.91 12.35
C ASP A 689 -32.48 -7.57 11.68
N PRO A 690 -32.64 -7.47 10.33
CA PRO A 690 -32.42 -6.23 9.58
C PRO A 690 -33.67 -5.33 9.56
N GLN A 691 -34.89 -5.88 9.51
CA GLN A 691 -36.15 -5.13 9.51
C GLN A 691 -36.31 -4.30 10.80
N GLY A 692 -36.27 -4.97 11.96
CA GLY A 692 -36.39 -4.33 13.26
C GLY A 692 -35.21 -3.40 13.58
N PHE A 693 -34.04 -3.62 12.99
CA PHE A 693 -32.91 -2.70 13.07
C PHE A 693 -33.17 -1.41 12.28
N ALA A 694 -33.60 -1.51 11.01
CA ALA A 694 -33.90 -0.37 10.16
C ALA A 694 -35.05 0.49 10.73
N GLU A 695 -36.12 -0.14 11.22
CA GLU A 695 -37.23 0.54 11.91
C GLU A 695 -36.76 1.29 13.17
N ARG A 696 -35.96 0.64 14.03
CA ARG A 696 -35.44 1.27 15.26
C ARG A 696 -34.54 2.46 14.96
N LEU A 697 -33.63 2.33 13.98
CA LEU A 697 -32.77 3.44 13.52
C LEU A 697 -33.60 4.63 13.02
N PHE A 698 -34.54 4.37 12.11
CA PHE A 698 -35.38 5.42 11.52
C PHE A 698 -36.24 6.13 12.58
N HIS A 699 -36.93 5.39 13.44
CA HIS A 699 -37.76 5.99 14.48
C HIS A 699 -36.94 6.75 15.53
N GLN A 700 -35.84 6.17 16.05
CA GLN A 700 -35.08 6.76 17.15
C GLN A 700 -34.30 8.02 16.76
N HIS A 701 -33.76 8.09 15.54
CA HIS A 701 -32.82 9.14 15.13
C HIS A 701 -33.37 10.12 14.09
N LEU A 702 -34.28 9.67 13.22
CA LEU A 702 -34.75 10.45 12.06
C LEU A 702 -36.16 11.01 12.24
N ASN A 703 -37.14 10.16 12.57
CA ASN A 703 -38.57 10.51 12.52
C ASN A 703 -39.10 11.24 13.77
N THR A 704 -38.61 10.89 14.97
CA THR A 704 -39.15 11.44 16.23
C THR A 704 -38.84 12.93 16.38
N GLN A 705 -39.84 13.73 16.80
CA GLN A 705 -39.71 15.18 17.04
C GLN A 705 -38.65 15.51 18.10
N THR A 706 -38.54 14.65 19.11
CA THR A 706 -37.49 14.61 20.14
C THR A 706 -36.59 13.38 19.94
N PRO A 707 -35.63 13.41 18.98
CA PRO A 707 -34.74 12.27 18.74
C PRO A 707 -33.84 12.03 19.96
N LYS A 708 -33.61 10.76 20.32
CA LYS A 708 -32.82 10.42 21.53
C LYS A 708 -31.37 10.91 21.43
N ALA A 709 -30.79 10.83 20.24
CA ALA A 709 -29.50 11.44 19.91
C ALA A 709 -29.70 12.77 19.17
N LYS A 710 -29.04 13.85 19.63
CA LYS A 710 -29.07 15.18 18.99
C LYS A 710 -28.14 15.25 17.77
N LEU A 711 -28.43 14.43 16.75
CA LEU A 711 -27.63 14.34 15.52
C LEU A 711 -27.77 15.59 14.63
N LYS A 712 -26.63 16.04 14.08
CA LYS A 712 -26.54 17.07 13.03
C LYS A 712 -27.07 16.56 11.69
N LEU A 713 -27.29 17.45 10.72
CA LEU A 713 -27.83 17.08 9.40
C LEU A 713 -26.97 16.03 8.69
N ASP A 714 -25.65 16.20 8.66
CA ASP A 714 -24.71 15.27 8.03
C ASP A 714 -24.76 13.88 8.68
N GLN A 715 -24.95 13.84 10.01
CA GLN A 715 -25.05 12.60 10.78
C GLN A 715 -26.39 11.91 10.55
N LYS A 716 -27.48 12.68 10.38
CA LYS A 716 -28.78 12.15 9.95
C LYS A 716 -28.74 11.63 8.52
N LEU A 717 -27.98 12.26 7.63
CA LEU A 717 -27.72 11.73 6.28
C LEU A 717 -26.99 10.39 6.34
N VAL A 718 -25.94 10.28 7.16
CA VAL A 718 -25.19 9.01 7.34
C VAL A 718 -26.07 7.89 7.94
N VAL A 719 -26.94 8.20 8.91
CA VAL A 719 -27.96 7.22 9.39
C VAL A 719 -28.95 6.85 8.28
N LEU A 720 -29.42 7.82 7.49
CA LEU A 720 -30.35 7.61 6.38
C LEU A 720 -29.74 6.74 5.26
N GLN A 721 -28.45 6.89 4.98
CA GLN A 721 -27.70 6.05 4.04
C GLN A 721 -27.61 4.59 4.49
N LEU A 722 -27.48 4.32 5.79
CA LEU A 722 -27.54 2.94 6.30
C LEU A 722 -28.96 2.37 6.23
N VAL A 723 -29.98 3.15 6.63
CA VAL A 723 -31.39 2.71 6.54
C VAL A 723 -31.78 2.41 5.08
N SER A 724 -31.37 3.25 4.12
CA SER A 724 -31.65 3.01 2.70
C SER A 724 -30.87 1.82 2.11
N ARG A 725 -29.60 1.61 2.50
CA ARG A 725 -28.82 0.42 2.09
C ARG A 725 -29.42 -0.86 2.65
N LEU A 726 -29.86 -0.87 3.91
CA LEU A 726 -30.59 -2.00 4.52
C LEU A 726 -31.90 -2.29 3.79
N VAL A 727 -32.70 -1.25 3.50
CA VAL A 727 -33.98 -1.37 2.78
C VAL A 727 -33.78 -1.95 1.37
N GLY A 728 -32.82 -1.44 0.60
CA GLY A 728 -32.54 -1.92 -0.74
C GLY A 728 -32.00 -3.35 -0.78
N LEU A 729 -31.08 -3.71 0.11
CA LEU A 729 -30.39 -5.00 0.12
C LEU A 729 -31.27 -6.13 0.65
N HIS A 730 -31.97 -5.93 1.77
CA HIS A 730 -32.85 -6.94 2.38
C HIS A 730 -34.32 -6.81 1.93
N THR A 731 -34.63 -5.92 0.98
CA THR A 731 -36.00 -5.63 0.47
C THR A 731 -37.02 -5.29 1.57
N LEU A 732 -36.60 -4.46 2.54
CA LEU A 732 -37.35 -4.15 3.76
C LEU A 732 -38.48 -3.14 3.54
N THR A 733 -39.70 -3.45 3.94
CA THR A 733 -40.84 -2.52 3.81
C THR A 733 -40.84 -1.48 4.95
N LEU A 734 -40.49 -0.22 4.64
CA LEU A 734 -40.49 0.90 5.60
C LEU A 734 -41.23 2.13 5.04
N ILE A 735 -42.56 2.06 4.91
CA ILE A 735 -43.39 3.11 4.27
C ILE A 735 -43.14 4.54 4.81
N PRO A 736 -42.98 4.78 6.13
CA PRO A 736 -42.72 6.12 6.67
C PRO A 736 -41.43 6.80 6.16
N LEU A 737 -40.47 6.04 5.63
CA LEU A 737 -39.23 6.56 5.04
C LEU A 737 -39.50 7.45 3.82
N TYR A 738 -40.47 7.07 2.98
CA TYR A 738 -40.83 7.80 1.77
C TYR A 738 -41.46 9.16 2.12
N SER A 739 -42.36 9.19 3.11
CA SER A 739 -42.91 10.44 3.67
C SER A 739 -41.84 11.37 4.23
N TYR A 740 -40.77 10.82 4.82
CA TYR A 740 -39.63 11.61 5.33
C TYR A 740 -38.83 12.26 4.18
N PHE A 741 -38.62 11.55 3.06
CA PHE A 741 -37.92 12.11 1.89
C PHE A 741 -38.64 13.34 1.30
N ILE A 742 -39.99 13.40 1.31
CA ILE A 742 -40.77 14.55 0.79
C ILE A 742 -40.27 15.89 1.34
N LYS A 743 -39.83 15.93 2.61
CA LYS A 743 -39.33 17.14 3.28
C LYS A 743 -37.99 17.64 2.73
N TYR A 744 -37.12 16.75 2.27
CA TYR A 744 -35.73 17.06 1.91
C TYR A 744 -35.49 17.17 0.40
N LEU A 745 -36.42 16.69 -0.43
CA LEU A 745 -36.37 16.80 -1.89
C LEU A 745 -36.69 18.23 -2.38
N THR A 746 -35.76 19.16 -2.19
CA THR A 746 -35.78 20.49 -2.85
C THR A 746 -34.36 20.89 -3.26
N PRO A 747 -34.12 21.55 -4.40
CA PRO A 747 -32.78 21.85 -4.90
C PRO A 747 -32.00 22.87 -4.04
N LYS A 748 -32.66 23.54 -3.10
CA LYS A 748 -32.03 24.46 -2.13
C LYS A 748 -31.50 23.75 -0.88
N GLN A 749 -31.81 22.47 -0.69
CA GLN A 749 -31.38 21.69 0.47
C GLN A 749 -29.90 21.29 0.30
N PRO A 750 -29.02 21.52 1.30
CA PRO A 750 -27.65 21.02 1.25
C PRO A 750 -27.60 19.49 1.15
N GLN A 751 -26.64 18.98 0.37
CA GLN A 751 -26.40 17.55 0.13
C GLN A 751 -27.59 16.79 -0.50
N VAL A 752 -28.51 17.49 -1.21
CA VAL A 752 -29.74 16.87 -1.75
C VAL A 752 -29.49 15.72 -2.72
N THR A 753 -28.35 15.69 -3.42
CA THR A 753 -27.95 14.56 -4.28
C THR A 753 -27.69 13.28 -3.48
N SER A 754 -27.27 13.38 -2.21
CA SER A 754 -27.18 12.25 -1.28
C SER A 754 -28.55 11.79 -0.75
N PHE A 755 -29.53 12.70 -0.63
CA PHE A 755 -30.92 12.33 -0.33
C PHE A 755 -31.57 11.62 -1.54
N LEU A 756 -31.33 12.10 -2.76
CA LEU A 756 -31.76 11.44 -4.00
C LEU A 756 -31.16 10.03 -4.14
N ALA A 757 -29.87 9.88 -3.84
CA ALA A 757 -29.19 8.58 -3.86
C ALA A 757 -29.73 7.62 -2.79
N SER A 758 -29.96 8.13 -1.58
CA SER A 758 -30.59 7.35 -0.49
C SER A 758 -32.02 6.93 -0.85
N LEU A 759 -32.80 7.80 -1.52
CA LEU A 759 -34.12 7.43 -2.01
C LEU A 759 -34.03 6.29 -3.01
N ALA A 760 -33.23 6.45 -4.08
CA ALA A 760 -33.07 5.41 -5.10
C ALA A 760 -32.60 4.07 -4.51
N GLN A 761 -31.61 4.07 -3.62
CA GLN A 761 -31.14 2.86 -2.93
C GLN A 761 -32.26 2.20 -2.10
N SER A 762 -33.16 2.98 -1.49
CA SER A 762 -34.31 2.48 -0.71
C SER A 762 -35.52 2.04 -1.54
N THR A 763 -35.42 1.91 -2.87
CA THR A 763 -36.53 1.42 -3.71
C THR A 763 -36.30 0.00 -4.20
N HIS A 764 -37.37 -0.79 -4.25
CA HIS A 764 -37.38 -2.16 -4.77
C HIS A 764 -38.80 -2.54 -5.23
N ASN A 765 -38.91 -3.66 -5.94
CA ASN A 765 -40.14 -4.19 -6.56
C ASN A 765 -41.34 -4.37 -5.61
N LEU A 766 -41.11 -4.60 -4.31
CA LEU A 766 -42.15 -4.75 -3.27
C LEU A 766 -42.58 -3.42 -2.63
N VAL A 767 -41.95 -2.28 -2.95
CA VAL A 767 -42.39 -0.96 -2.48
C VAL A 767 -43.64 -0.54 -3.27
N PRO A 768 -44.78 -0.21 -2.61
CA PRO A 768 -45.99 0.18 -3.32
C PRO A 768 -45.75 1.44 -4.16
N PRO A 769 -46.15 1.48 -5.45
CA PRO A 769 -45.88 2.60 -6.35
C PRO A 769 -46.53 3.90 -5.86
N ASP A 770 -47.70 3.82 -5.22
CA ASP A 770 -48.46 4.90 -4.59
C ASP A 770 -47.64 5.72 -3.58
N ALA A 771 -46.63 5.10 -2.93
CA ALA A 771 -45.73 5.77 -1.99
C ALA A 771 -44.54 6.47 -2.68
N LEU A 772 -44.24 6.11 -3.93
CA LEU A 772 -43.12 6.62 -4.72
C LEU A 772 -43.56 7.63 -5.77
N GLU A 773 -44.75 7.50 -6.35
CA GLU A 773 -45.30 8.44 -7.34
C GLU A 773 -45.27 9.90 -6.83
N PRO A 774 -45.68 10.24 -5.59
CA PRO A 774 -45.57 11.61 -5.08
C PRO A 774 -44.14 12.13 -4.95
N LEU A 775 -43.16 11.23 -4.76
CA LEU A 775 -41.74 11.58 -4.72
C LEU A 775 -41.19 11.82 -6.12
N VAL A 776 -41.52 10.96 -7.08
CA VAL A 776 -41.14 11.10 -8.49
C VAL A 776 -41.72 12.39 -9.08
N GLN A 777 -43.01 12.66 -8.83
CA GLN A 777 -43.66 13.90 -9.25
C GLN A 777 -43.04 15.12 -8.56
N LYS A 778 -42.68 15.05 -7.27
CA LYS A 778 -42.01 16.16 -6.60
C LYS A 778 -40.61 16.43 -7.17
N ILE A 779 -39.83 15.39 -7.48
CA ILE A 779 -38.51 15.56 -8.10
C ILE A 779 -38.66 16.18 -9.49
N ALA A 780 -39.63 15.75 -10.29
CA ALA A 780 -39.90 16.38 -11.59
C ALA A 780 -40.22 17.87 -11.45
N ASN A 781 -41.18 18.22 -10.58
CA ASN A 781 -41.63 19.61 -10.37
C ASN A 781 -40.51 20.55 -9.86
N GLU A 782 -39.70 20.09 -8.90
CA GLU A 782 -38.69 20.92 -8.23
C GLU A 782 -37.34 20.95 -8.96
N PHE A 783 -36.94 19.85 -9.63
CA PHE A 783 -35.61 19.72 -10.23
C PHE A 783 -35.63 19.82 -11.76
N VAL A 784 -36.72 19.43 -12.42
CA VAL A 784 -36.83 19.36 -13.89
C VAL A 784 -37.81 20.42 -14.42
N SER A 785 -37.73 21.64 -13.88
CA SER A 785 -38.50 22.80 -14.33
C SER A 785 -37.72 23.66 -15.33
N GLU A 786 -38.40 24.50 -16.12
CA GLU A 786 -37.75 25.40 -17.09
C GLU A 786 -36.77 26.39 -16.45
N ALA A 787 -36.95 26.70 -15.15
CA ALA A 787 -36.10 27.59 -14.38
C ALA A 787 -34.94 26.88 -13.65
N ALA A 788 -34.85 25.55 -13.73
CA ALA A 788 -33.78 24.79 -13.08
C ALA A 788 -32.45 24.90 -13.86
N ALA A 789 -31.33 24.95 -13.12
CA ALA A 789 -30.01 24.80 -13.73
C ALA A 789 -29.85 23.40 -14.35
N SER A 790 -29.12 23.28 -15.45
CA SER A 790 -29.01 21.99 -16.16
C SER A 790 -28.34 20.88 -15.33
N GLU A 791 -27.46 21.24 -14.39
CA GLU A 791 -26.89 20.34 -13.39
C GLU A 791 -27.98 19.74 -12.48
N VAL A 792 -28.91 20.57 -12.00
CA VAL A 792 -30.04 20.19 -11.14
C VAL A 792 -31.04 19.32 -11.91
N ALA A 793 -31.38 19.69 -13.14
CA ALA A 793 -32.27 18.91 -14.01
C ALA A 793 -31.65 17.56 -14.40
N SER A 794 -30.33 17.50 -14.65
CA SER A 794 -29.61 16.25 -14.89
C SER A 794 -29.63 15.35 -13.67
N ALA A 795 -29.40 15.88 -12.47
CA ALA A 795 -29.47 15.12 -11.21
C ALA A 795 -30.90 14.60 -10.95
N GLY A 796 -31.93 15.42 -11.15
CA GLY A 796 -33.33 15.02 -11.02
C GLY A 796 -33.71 13.88 -11.97
N LEU A 797 -33.38 14.00 -13.27
CA LEU A 797 -33.62 12.96 -14.27
C LEU A 797 -32.85 11.66 -13.99
N ASN A 798 -31.60 11.75 -13.52
CA ASN A 798 -30.82 10.58 -13.13
C ASN A 798 -31.40 9.88 -11.88
N ALA A 799 -31.84 10.63 -10.87
CA ALA A 799 -32.47 10.09 -9.67
C ALA A 799 -33.80 9.40 -9.98
N ILE A 800 -34.66 10.03 -10.78
CA ILE A 800 -35.92 9.43 -11.26
C ILE A 800 -35.64 8.14 -12.03
N ARG A 801 -34.64 8.13 -12.92
CA ARG A 801 -34.22 6.92 -13.64
C ARG A 801 -33.80 5.81 -12.69
N GLU A 802 -32.97 6.08 -11.69
CA GLU A 802 -32.47 5.05 -10.75
C GLU A 802 -33.56 4.52 -9.80
N VAL A 803 -34.58 5.33 -9.46
CA VAL A 803 -35.82 4.84 -8.83
C VAL A 803 -36.58 3.91 -9.79
N CYS A 804 -36.79 4.34 -11.04
CA CYS A 804 -37.51 3.56 -12.06
C CYS A 804 -36.82 2.23 -12.44
N VAL A 805 -35.49 2.11 -12.27
CA VAL A 805 -34.77 0.83 -12.45
C VAL A 805 -35.27 -0.21 -11.45
N ARG A 806 -35.62 0.22 -10.22
CA ARG A 806 -35.93 -0.65 -9.07
C ARG A 806 -37.42 -0.81 -8.83
N GLN A 807 -38.22 0.23 -9.08
CA GLN A 807 -39.68 0.17 -9.15
C GLN A 807 -40.18 0.90 -10.41
N PRO A 808 -40.34 0.20 -11.55
CA PRO A 808 -40.78 0.79 -12.82
C PRO A 808 -42.22 1.29 -12.80
N LEU A 809 -43.06 0.79 -11.86
CA LEU A 809 -44.46 1.16 -11.74
C LEU A 809 -44.69 2.51 -11.04
N ALA A 810 -43.64 3.17 -10.54
CA ALA A 810 -43.72 4.49 -9.89
C ALA A 810 -43.75 5.68 -10.88
N MET A 811 -44.10 5.45 -12.15
CA MET A 811 -44.00 6.41 -13.26
C MET A 811 -45.26 6.42 -14.12
N ASN A 812 -45.88 7.59 -14.24
CA ASN A 812 -47.06 7.80 -15.07
C ASN A 812 -46.69 8.02 -16.56
N GLU A 813 -47.55 7.55 -17.48
CA GLU A 813 -47.34 7.70 -18.93
C GLU A 813 -47.13 9.16 -19.35
N THR A 814 -47.95 10.07 -18.79
CA THR A 814 -47.89 11.52 -19.05
C THR A 814 -46.55 12.11 -18.62
N LEU A 815 -46.10 11.81 -17.39
CA LEU A 815 -44.85 12.30 -16.83
C LEU A 815 -43.64 11.73 -17.57
N LEU A 816 -43.66 10.44 -17.92
CA LEU A 816 -42.61 9.81 -18.71
C LEU A 816 -42.43 10.49 -20.07
N GLN A 817 -43.53 10.85 -20.73
CA GLN A 817 -43.49 11.47 -22.05
C GLN A 817 -42.93 12.89 -22.03
N ASP A 818 -43.19 13.64 -20.96
CA ASP A 818 -42.62 14.97 -20.71
C ASP A 818 -41.12 14.88 -20.39
N LEU A 819 -40.72 14.06 -19.42
CA LEU A 819 -39.30 13.84 -19.06
C LEU A 819 -38.46 13.30 -20.25
N VAL A 820 -39.08 12.59 -21.19
CA VAL A 820 -38.43 12.11 -22.44
C VAL A 820 -38.27 13.22 -23.49
N GLU A 821 -39.05 14.31 -23.47
CA GLU A 821 -38.90 15.48 -24.37
C GLU A 821 -37.51 16.12 -24.21
N TYR A 822 -36.98 16.16 -22.98
CA TYR A 822 -35.66 16.67 -22.60
C TYR A 822 -34.47 15.97 -23.29
N ARG A 823 -34.67 14.85 -23.98
CA ARG A 823 -33.66 14.24 -24.89
C ARG A 823 -33.26 15.15 -26.07
N LYS A 824 -33.99 16.25 -26.29
CA LYS A 824 -33.71 17.32 -27.26
C LYS A 824 -32.96 18.52 -26.67
N SER A 825 -32.69 18.52 -25.35
CA SER A 825 -32.07 19.67 -24.67
C SER A 825 -30.70 20.01 -25.26
N LYS A 826 -30.32 21.30 -25.21
CA LYS A 826 -29.00 21.77 -25.67
C LYS A 826 -27.89 21.32 -24.72
N ASP A 827 -28.21 21.14 -23.45
CA ASP A 827 -27.29 20.64 -22.44
C ASP A 827 -27.05 19.13 -22.60
N LYS A 828 -25.78 18.71 -22.52
CA LYS A 828 -25.39 17.31 -22.75
C LYS A 828 -25.68 16.38 -21.55
N GLY A 829 -25.65 16.89 -20.32
CA GLY A 829 -25.99 16.12 -19.12
C GLY A 829 -27.47 15.75 -19.13
N VAL A 830 -28.33 16.77 -19.22
CA VAL A 830 -29.80 16.63 -19.32
C VAL A 830 -30.19 15.74 -20.50
N MET A 831 -29.60 15.95 -21.68
CA MET A 831 -29.85 15.12 -22.87
C MET A 831 -29.52 13.65 -22.65
N MET A 832 -28.42 13.34 -21.94
CA MET A 832 -28.01 11.96 -21.67
C MET A 832 -28.84 11.32 -20.57
N ALA A 833 -29.25 12.07 -19.54
CA ALA A 833 -30.14 11.59 -18.48
C ALA A 833 -31.52 11.17 -19.05
N ALA A 834 -32.15 12.05 -19.83
CA ALA A 834 -33.43 11.76 -20.51
C ALA A 834 -33.32 10.59 -21.51
N LYS A 835 -32.17 10.44 -22.19
CA LYS A 835 -31.90 9.26 -23.04
C LYS A 835 -31.71 7.98 -22.23
N GLY A 836 -31.15 8.05 -21.03
CA GLY A 836 -31.05 6.92 -20.11
C GLY A 836 -32.41 6.44 -19.63
N LEU A 837 -33.30 7.38 -19.27
CA LEU A 837 -34.70 7.07 -18.89
C LEU A 837 -35.46 6.46 -20.07
N LEU A 838 -35.32 7.03 -21.27
CA LEU A 838 -35.88 6.47 -22.50
C LEU A 838 -35.35 5.06 -22.81
N SER A 839 -34.07 4.75 -22.54
CA SER A 839 -33.54 3.41 -22.77
C SER A 839 -34.14 2.38 -21.81
N LEU A 840 -34.25 2.73 -20.52
CA LEU A 840 -34.86 1.89 -19.50
C LEU A 840 -36.29 1.49 -19.86
N TYR A 841 -37.14 2.45 -20.22
CA TYR A 841 -38.53 2.16 -20.56
C TYR A 841 -38.72 1.43 -21.89
N ARG A 842 -37.69 1.27 -22.73
CA ARG A 842 -37.75 0.33 -23.88
C ARG A 842 -37.59 -1.12 -23.46
N GLU A 843 -36.81 -1.36 -22.41
CA GLU A 843 -36.52 -2.68 -21.88
C GLU A 843 -37.64 -3.13 -20.93
N VAL A 844 -38.14 -2.22 -20.07
CA VAL A 844 -38.98 -2.59 -18.91
C VAL A 844 -40.47 -2.21 -19.04
N GLY A 845 -40.83 -1.25 -19.88
CA GLY A 845 -42.23 -0.79 -20.03
C GLY A 845 -42.52 -0.06 -21.34
N PRO A 846 -42.30 -0.70 -22.51
CA PRO A 846 -42.33 -0.01 -23.81
C PRO A 846 -43.73 0.41 -24.27
N GLU A 847 -44.80 -0.11 -23.65
CA GLU A 847 -46.18 0.33 -23.84
C GLU A 847 -46.33 1.84 -23.54
N LEU A 848 -45.79 2.31 -22.40
CA LEU A 848 -45.85 3.70 -21.91
C LEU A 848 -45.14 4.71 -22.85
N LEU A 849 -44.25 4.24 -23.71
CA LEU A 849 -43.55 5.06 -24.69
C LEU A 849 -44.39 5.21 -25.96
N ARG A 850 -44.50 6.43 -26.50
CA ARG A 850 -45.11 6.67 -27.82
C ARG A 850 -44.39 5.86 -28.90
N ARG A 851 -45.10 5.37 -29.92
CA ARG A 851 -44.57 4.51 -31.00
C ARG A 851 -43.27 5.01 -31.67
N ARG A 852 -43.11 6.33 -31.80
CA ARG A 852 -41.88 6.98 -32.31
C ARG A 852 -40.62 6.75 -31.44
N ASP A 853 -40.82 6.40 -30.17
CA ASP A 853 -39.79 6.43 -29.12
C ASP A 853 -39.39 5.02 -28.66
N ARG A 854 -40.26 4.01 -28.84
CA ARG A 854 -40.05 2.58 -28.52
C ARG A 854 -38.79 1.97 -29.17
N GLY A 855 -38.36 2.45 -30.34
CA GLY A 855 -37.26 1.82 -31.09
C GLY A 855 -37.69 0.51 -31.77
N LYS A 856 -36.76 -0.17 -32.45
CA LYS A 856 -37.09 -1.35 -33.28
C LYS A 856 -37.44 -2.56 -32.41
N ASP A 857 -36.54 -2.93 -31.51
CA ASP A 857 -36.54 -4.26 -30.89
C ASP A 857 -37.69 -4.40 -29.89
N ALA A 858 -37.96 -3.37 -29.09
CA ALA A 858 -39.15 -3.31 -28.24
C ALA A 858 -40.48 -3.28 -29.03
N SER A 859 -40.51 -2.61 -30.19
CA SER A 859 -41.70 -2.65 -31.07
C SER A 859 -41.94 -4.07 -31.62
N ILE A 860 -40.88 -4.80 -31.95
CA ILE A 860 -40.95 -6.20 -32.38
C ILE A 860 -41.35 -7.11 -31.21
N GLY A 861 -40.84 -6.87 -30.00
CA GLY A 861 -41.20 -7.63 -28.79
C GLY A 861 -42.68 -7.52 -28.41
N ILE A 862 -43.24 -6.31 -28.49
CA ILE A 862 -44.70 -6.09 -28.35
C ILE A 862 -45.46 -6.83 -29.46
N GLN A 863 -45.03 -6.70 -30.73
CA GLN A 863 -45.69 -7.38 -31.86
C GLN A 863 -45.63 -8.91 -31.78
N LYS A 864 -44.66 -9.48 -31.05
CA LYS A 864 -44.54 -10.93 -30.80
C LYS A 864 -45.21 -11.37 -29.49
N GLY A 865 -45.71 -10.45 -28.66
CA GLY A 865 -46.26 -10.75 -27.33
C GLY A 865 -45.22 -11.28 -26.31
N THR A 866 -43.92 -11.14 -26.60
CA THR A 866 -42.83 -11.64 -25.75
C THR A 866 -42.48 -10.68 -24.62
N LEU A 867 -42.92 -9.41 -24.71
CA LEU A 867 -42.88 -8.45 -23.62
C LEU A 867 -44.31 -8.29 -23.09
N LYS A 868 -44.52 -8.60 -21.80
CA LYS A 868 -45.78 -8.42 -21.07
C LYS A 868 -45.56 -7.42 -19.94
N ASP A 869 -46.60 -6.68 -19.57
CA ASP A 869 -46.54 -5.76 -18.43
C ASP A 869 -46.25 -6.50 -17.12
N ARG A 870 -45.25 -6.03 -16.37
CA ARG A 870 -44.93 -6.51 -15.03
C ARG A 870 -45.99 -6.00 -14.05
N LYS A 871 -46.72 -6.91 -13.40
CA LYS A 871 -47.67 -6.54 -12.34
C LYS A 871 -46.94 -6.29 -11.01
N PHE A 872 -47.48 -5.41 -10.17
CA PHE A 872 -46.94 -5.19 -8.82
C PHE A 872 -46.91 -6.50 -8.03
N GLY A 873 -45.81 -6.76 -7.32
CA GLY A 873 -45.56 -8.01 -6.58
C GLY A 873 -45.18 -9.22 -7.44
N GLN A 874 -45.15 -9.12 -8.79
CA GLN A 874 -44.74 -10.21 -9.65
C GLN A 874 -43.21 -10.35 -9.67
N VAL A 875 -42.69 -11.34 -8.96
CA VAL A 875 -41.25 -11.68 -8.94
C VAL A 875 -40.94 -12.65 -10.08
N GLU A 876 -39.91 -12.36 -10.87
CA GLU A 876 -39.35 -13.31 -11.84
C GLU A 876 -38.59 -14.41 -11.08
N ALA A 877 -38.89 -15.67 -11.38
CA ALA A 877 -38.25 -16.81 -10.70
C ALA A 877 -36.75 -16.83 -11.04
N GLY A 878 -35.91 -16.79 -10.00
CA GLY A 878 -34.46 -16.62 -10.13
C GLY A 878 -33.75 -17.85 -10.70
N GLY A 879 -33.71 -17.96 -12.04
CA GLY A 879 -32.80 -18.86 -12.74
C GLY A 879 -31.34 -18.39 -12.61
N ILE A 880 -30.39 -19.34 -12.56
CA ILE A 880 -28.96 -19.01 -12.58
C ILE A 880 -28.61 -18.47 -13.97
N GLU A 881 -28.32 -17.17 -14.06
CA GLU A 881 -28.09 -16.46 -15.34
C GLU A 881 -27.09 -17.23 -16.23
N GLY A 882 -27.47 -17.56 -17.46
CA GLY A 882 -26.60 -18.30 -18.39
C GLY A 882 -26.56 -19.82 -18.19
N LEU A 883 -27.44 -20.41 -17.38
CA LEU A 883 -27.68 -21.87 -17.41
C LEU A 883 -28.05 -22.36 -18.82
N GLU A 884 -28.87 -21.60 -19.54
CA GLU A 884 -29.24 -21.85 -20.93
C GLU A 884 -28.01 -21.99 -21.84
N LEU A 885 -26.98 -21.16 -21.64
CA LEU A 885 -25.72 -21.22 -22.38
C LEU A 885 -24.90 -22.48 -22.04
N LEU A 886 -25.00 -22.97 -20.80
CA LEU A 886 -24.39 -24.24 -20.39
C LEU A 886 -25.15 -25.44 -20.97
N GLU A 887 -26.48 -25.37 -21.04
CA GLU A 887 -27.35 -26.38 -21.65
C GLU A 887 -27.13 -26.47 -23.16
N GLU A 888 -27.07 -25.32 -23.87
CA GLU A 888 -26.65 -25.23 -25.28
C GLU A 888 -25.23 -25.78 -25.50
N TRP A 889 -24.28 -25.43 -24.63
CA TRP A 889 -22.89 -25.90 -24.75
C TRP A 889 -22.75 -27.41 -24.53
N LYS A 890 -23.41 -27.98 -23.50
CA LYS A 890 -23.45 -29.43 -23.28
C LYS A 890 -24.17 -30.15 -24.42
N ALA A 891 -25.24 -29.58 -25.00
CA ALA A 891 -25.89 -30.13 -26.18
C ALA A 891 -24.96 -30.14 -27.40
N GLU A 892 -24.24 -29.05 -27.67
CA GLU A 892 -23.22 -29.00 -28.73
C GLU A 892 -22.09 -30.02 -28.52
N GLU A 893 -21.64 -30.23 -27.27
CA GLU A 893 -20.55 -31.16 -26.97
C GLU A 893 -21.00 -32.63 -27.10
N ARG A 894 -22.20 -32.98 -26.59
CA ARG A 894 -22.81 -34.31 -26.84
C ARG A 894 -22.99 -34.57 -28.35
N ARG A 895 -23.45 -33.57 -29.12
CA ARG A 895 -23.58 -33.66 -30.59
C ARG A 895 -22.23 -33.90 -31.29
N LYS A 896 -21.16 -33.23 -30.84
CA LYS A 896 -19.77 -33.47 -31.33
C LYS A 896 -19.26 -34.86 -30.96
N ARG A 897 -19.45 -35.31 -29.71
CA ARG A 897 -19.06 -36.66 -29.24
C ARG A 897 -19.77 -37.76 -30.04
N ARG A 898 -21.06 -37.60 -30.36
CA ARG A 898 -21.80 -38.52 -31.24
C ARG A 898 -21.27 -38.51 -32.68
N ILE A 899 -20.98 -37.35 -33.26
CA ILE A 899 -20.37 -37.23 -34.59
C ILE A 899 -18.99 -37.91 -34.64
N GLU A 900 -18.15 -37.78 -33.61
CA GLU A 900 -16.85 -38.48 -33.54
C GLU A 900 -16.98 -39.99 -33.27
N LYS A 901 -17.99 -40.44 -32.50
CA LYS A 901 -18.39 -41.86 -32.38
C LYS A 901 -19.00 -42.42 -33.68
N GLY A 902 -19.40 -41.58 -34.64
CA GLY A 902 -20.08 -41.99 -35.88
C GLY A 902 -21.57 -42.30 -35.72
N LEU A 903 -22.20 -41.80 -34.65
CA LEU A 903 -23.63 -41.94 -34.34
C LEU A 903 -24.45 -40.78 -34.94
N ASP A 904 -25.77 -40.97 -35.01
CA ASP A 904 -26.69 -39.93 -35.48
C ASP A 904 -26.68 -38.72 -34.52
N PRO A 905 -26.44 -37.49 -35.03
CA PRO A 905 -26.34 -36.30 -34.18
C PRO A 905 -27.65 -35.90 -33.49
N ASP A 906 -28.82 -36.32 -34.02
CA ASP A 906 -30.13 -35.79 -33.62
C ASP A 906 -31.07 -36.87 -33.01
N ALA A 907 -30.53 -38.02 -32.62
CA ALA A 907 -31.27 -39.12 -31.95
C ALA A 907 -31.57 -38.84 -30.45
N SER A 908 -32.69 -39.37 -29.95
CA SER A 908 -33.21 -39.12 -28.58
C SER A 908 -32.36 -39.70 -27.44
N ASP A 909 -32.44 -39.10 -26.25
CA ASP A 909 -31.64 -39.37 -25.03
C ASP A 909 -31.90 -40.73 -24.33
N ALA A 910 -32.14 -41.83 -25.07
CA ALA A 910 -32.64 -43.10 -24.48
C ALA A 910 -31.62 -44.23 -24.28
N ASP A 911 -30.43 -44.18 -24.90
CA ASP A 911 -29.51 -45.33 -25.04
C ASP A 911 -28.00 -44.98 -24.85
N ASP A 912 -27.65 -44.04 -23.95
CA ASP A 912 -26.24 -43.78 -23.55
C ASP A 912 -26.06 -44.01 -22.02
N ASP A 913 -25.67 -45.22 -21.61
CA ASP A 913 -25.23 -45.53 -20.22
C ASP A 913 -23.86 -44.88 -19.86
N ASP A 914 -23.22 -44.21 -20.83
CA ASP A 914 -21.88 -43.58 -20.76
C ASP A 914 -21.77 -42.41 -19.75
N GLU A 915 -22.86 -41.92 -19.14
CA GLU A 915 -22.82 -40.67 -18.37
C GLU A 915 -22.33 -40.79 -16.90
N GLU A 916 -22.30 -41.99 -16.30
CA GLU A 916 -21.83 -42.16 -14.90
C GLU A 916 -20.29 -42.17 -14.76
N GLU A 917 -19.54 -42.78 -15.69
CA GLU A 917 -18.07 -42.85 -15.62
C GLU A 917 -17.39 -41.47 -15.69
N ASP A 918 -17.95 -40.53 -16.49
CA ASP A 918 -17.42 -39.17 -16.60
C ASP A 918 -17.68 -38.31 -15.33
N GLU A 919 -18.67 -38.66 -14.50
CA GLU A 919 -18.91 -37.97 -13.22
C GLU A 919 -17.95 -38.41 -12.11
N GLU A 920 -17.72 -39.71 -11.94
CA GLU A 920 -16.74 -40.21 -10.95
C GLU A 920 -15.31 -39.75 -11.33
N ALA A 921 -14.99 -39.70 -12.62
CA ALA A 921 -13.77 -39.09 -13.13
C ALA A 921 -13.70 -37.56 -12.92
N GLY A 922 -14.85 -36.88 -12.81
CA GLY A 922 -14.95 -35.45 -12.53
C GLY A 922 -14.60 -35.10 -11.07
N TRP A 923 -15.11 -35.90 -10.12
CA TRP A 923 -14.83 -35.73 -8.68
C TRP A 923 -13.43 -36.26 -8.30
N SER A 924 -13.09 -37.50 -8.65
CA SER A 924 -11.79 -38.11 -8.29
C SER A 924 -10.58 -37.33 -8.82
N LYS A 925 -10.72 -36.60 -9.92
CA LYS A 925 -9.68 -35.74 -10.49
C LYS A 925 -9.45 -34.43 -9.71
N PHE A 926 -10.37 -34.05 -8.84
CA PHE A 926 -10.17 -32.95 -7.88
C PHE A 926 -9.35 -33.42 -6.67
N ASP A 927 -9.65 -34.62 -6.16
CA ASP A 927 -8.98 -35.20 -4.98
C ASP A 927 -7.54 -35.70 -5.24
N LEU A 928 -7.11 -35.74 -6.51
CA LEU A 928 -5.78 -36.24 -6.93
C LEU A 928 -4.72 -35.14 -7.14
N GLU A 929 -4.90 -33.92 -6.62
CA GLU A 929 -3.85 -32.86 -6.58
C GLU A 929 -3.30 -32.56 -5.15
N GLU A 930 -3.23 -33.56 -4.27
CA GLU A 930 -2.40 -33.51 -3.06
C GLU A 930 -0.99 -34.09 -3.34
N ASP A 931 -0.01 -33.21 -3.55
CA ASP A 931 1.42 -33.56 -3.63
C ASP A 931 1.92 -34.14 -2.27
N ASP A 932 2.44 -35.35 -2.28
CA ASP A 932 3.16 -36.00 -1.17
C ASP A 932 4.42 -35.23 -0.73
N ASP A 933 4.47 -34.82 0.54
CA ASP A 933 5.66 -34.37 1.27
C ASP A 933 5.44 -34.72 2.77
N SER A 934 5.37 -36.02 3.07
CA SER A 934 5.15 -36.55 4.44
C SER A 934 6.35 -36.33 5.39
N ASP A 935 6.14 -35.54 6.44
CA ASP A 935 6.87 -35.60 7.73
C ASP A 935 5.84 -35.94 8.84
N GLU A 936 6.07 -36.98 9.63
CA GLU A 936 5.13 -37.48 10.65
C GLU A 936 5.14 -36.64 11.95
N GLU A 937 3.97 -36.30 12.52
CA GLU A 937 3.82 -36.15 13.99
C GLU A 937 2.34 -36.19 14.47
N GLY A 938 1.96 -37.32 15.08
CA GLY A 938 0.93 -37.46 16.14
C GLY A 938 -0.46 -36.81 15.99
N TRP A 939 -1.43 -37.56 15.45
CA TRP A 939 -2.84 -37.36 15.84
C TRP A 939 -3.06 -37.87 17.27
N ILE A 940 -3.63 -37.02 18.14
CA ILE A 940 -3.94 -37.38 19.53
C ILE A 940 -5.23 -38.20 19.56
N ASN A 941 -5.14 -39.43 20.08
CA ASN A 941 -6.30 -40.27 20.35
C ASN A 941 -7.17 -39.62 21.45
N VAL A 942 -8.46 -39.41 21.17
CA VAL A 942 -9.46 -39.01 22.16
C VAL A 942 -10.43 -40.16 22.30
N GLU A 943 -10.13 -41.03 23.25
CA GLU A 943 -10.97 -42.17 23.59
C GLU A 943 -12.27 -41.68 24.23
N SER A 944 -13.37 -42.34 23.88
CA SER A 944 -14.67 -42.17 24.51
C SER A 944 -15.23 -43.55 24.83
N ASP A 945 -15.02 -43.99 26.07
CA ASP A 945 -16.06 -44.77 26.76
C ASP A 945 -17.40 -43.99 26.64
N GLY A 946 -18.58 -44.62 26.56
CA GLY A 946 -19.03 -45.69 27.45
C GLY A 946 -19.75 -45.01 28.63
N GLU A 947 -21.03 -45.22 28.91
CA GLU A 947 -22.07 -46.07 28.30
C GLU A 947 -23.35 -45.18 28.11
N ASP A 948 -24.39 -45.53 27.34
CA ASP A 948 -25.40 -46.52 27.74
C ASP A 948 -26.14 -47.16 26.55
N ILE A 949 -26.42 -48.45 26.76
CA ILE A 949 -27.27 -49.38 26.00
C ILE A 949 -28.76 -49.02 26.32
N ASN A 950 -29.85 -49.43 25.65
CA ASN A 950 -30.13 -50.56 24.75
C ASN A 950 -31.51 -50.36 24.05
N ILE A 951 -31.74 -51.04 22.92
CA ILE A 951 -33.03 -51.69 22.55
C ILE A 951 -32.78 -52.63 21.35
N SER A 952 -32.96 -53.92 21.59
CA SER A 952 -33.08 -55.01 20.60
C SER A 952 -34.58 -55.30 20.33
N ASP A 953 -35.06 -56.25 19.51
CA ASP A 953 -34.46 -57.36 18.74
C ASP A 953 -35.46 -57.86 17.66
N SER A 954 -35.13 -58.98 16.97
CA SER A 954 -36.05 -59.94 16.29
C SER A 954 -36.70 -59.48 14.95
N GLU A 955 -36.48 -60.14 13.80
CA GLU A 955 -37.05 -61.44 13.29
C GLU A 955 -38.49 -61.30 12.71
N ASP A 956 -38.93 -61.96 11.62
CA ASP A 956 -38.28 -62.96 10.73
C ASP A 956 -38.91 -63.00 9.30
N GLU A 957 -38.29 -63.75 8.38
CA GLU A 957 -38.75 -64.33 7.07
C GLU A 957 -39.77 -63.57 6.15
N ASP A 958 -39.67 -63.48 4.80
CA ASP A 958 -38.61 -63.70 3.76
C ASP A 958 -39.18 -63.10 2.42
N LYS A 959 -39.32 -63.65 1.18
CA LYS A 959 -38.89 -64.87 0.42
C LYS A 959 -38.74 -64.48 -1.07
N LYS A 960 -37.78 -65.09 -1.80
CA LYS A 960 -37.36 -64.82 -3.22
C LYS A 960 -37.64 -66.04 -4.15
N PRO A 961 -37.34 -66.09 -5.49
CA PRO A 961 -37.08 -65.08 -6.54
C PRO A 961 -37.74 -65.38 -7.96
N LYS A 962 -37.35 -64.62 -9.02
CA LYS A 962 -37.17 -64.99 -10.48
C LYS A 962 -38.17 -64.52 -11.59
N ALA A 963 -37.77 -63.45 -12.29
CA ALA A 963 -37.28 -63.43 -13.70
C ALA A 963 -38.19 -63.56 -14.98
N LYS A 964 -37.70 -62.87 -16.04
CA LYS A 964 -37.80 -63.05 -17.53
C LYS A 964 -38.83 -62.28 -18.40
N LYS A 965 -38.26 -61.68 -19.46
CA LYS A 965 -38.84 -61.17 -20.75
C LYS A 965 -39.81 -62.20 -21.41
N GLN A 966 -40.78 -61.90 -22.29
CA GLN A 966 -40.81 -60.98 -23.45
C GLN A 966 -42.17 -61.08 -24.21
N LYS A 967 -42.54 -60.08 -25.07
CA LYS A 967 -43.51 -60.15 -26.21
C LYS A 967 -45.04 -60.30 -25.87
N THR A 968 -46.04 -59.87 -26.67
CA THR A 968 -46.11 -59.18 -27.99
C THR A 968 -47.46 -58.44 -28.24
N ASP A 969 -47.48 -57.55 -29.25
CA ASP A 969 -48.57 -57.25 -30.24
C ASP A 969 -49.84 -56.37 -29.94
N VAL A 970 -49.90 -55.24 -30.70
CA VAL A 970 -50.96 -54.81 -31.67
C VAL A 970 -52.19 -53.93 -31.28
N ASP A 971 -52.34 -52.86 -32.08
CA ASP A 971 -53.48 -51.98 -32.48
C ASP A 971 -54.32 -51.06 -31.54
N ALA A 972 -54.07 -49.75 -31.73
CA ALA A 972 -55.02 -48.68 -32.14
C ALA A 972 -56.16 -48.19 -31.18
N PRO A 973 -56.78 -47.00 -31.43
CA PRO A 973 -56.51 -45.96 -32.44
C PRO A 973 -56.18 -44.56 -31.85
N LYS A 974 -55.97 -43.57 -32.73
CA LYS A 974 -55.88 -42.13 -32.36
C LYS A 974 -57.26 -41.45 -32.38
N THR A 975 -57.49 -40.52 -31.46
CA THR A 975 -58.37 -39.35 -31.66
C THR A 975 -57.72 -38.10 -31.07
N THR A 976 -57.90 -36.96 -31.74
CA THR A 976 -57.34 -35.65 -31.37
C THR A 976 -58.38 -34.79 -30.67
N GLU A 977 -57.97 -34.01 -29.67
CA GLU A 977 -58.52 -32.67 -29.45
C GLU A 977 -57.54 -31.79 -28.66
N ASP A 978 -57.50 -30.49 -28.97
CA ASP A 978 -56.54 -29.54 -28.42
C ASP A 978 -57.07 -28.83 -27.16
N THR A 979 -56.27 -28.83 -26.10
CA THR A 979 -56.40 -27.88 -24.98
C THR A 979 -55.12 -27.07 -24.86
N PRO A 980 -55.15 -25.72 -24.99
CA PRO A 980 -53.95 -24.91 -24.87
C PRO A 980 -53.43 -24.95 -23.43
N LYS A 981 -52.23 -25.50 -23.23
CA LYS A 981 -51.55 -25.44 -21.93
C LYS A 981 -50.99 -24.04 -21.71
N ASP A 982 -51.18 -23.51 -20.50
CA ASP A 982 -50.55 -22.26 -20.08
C ASP A 982 -49.02 -22.36 -20.18
N PRO A 983 -48.34 -21.36 -20.77
CA PRO A 983 -46.89 -21.28 -20.76
C PRO A 983 -46.41 -20.80 -19.38
N ILE A 984 -46.38 -21.72 -18.42
CA ILE A 984 -45.42 -21.64 -17.31
C ILE A 984 -44.04 -21.59 -17.97
N ALA A 985 -43.24 -20.58 -17.63
CA ALA A 985 -41.94 -20.37 -18.25
C ALA A 985 -41.07 -21.63 -18.13
N GLU A 986 -40.47 -22.05 -19.25
CA GLU A 986 -39.64 -23.25 -19.31
C GLU A 986 -38.39 -23.07 -18.44
N PHE A 987 -38.42 -23.63 -17.23
CA PHE A 987 -37.22 -23.78 -16.41
C PHE A 987 -36.23 -24.67 -17.16
N SER A 988 -34.97 -24.20 -17.32
CA SER A 988 -33.86 -24.99 -17.86
C SER A 988 -33.86 -26.40 -17.25
N LYS A 989 -33.75 -27.43 -18.09
CA LYS A 989 -33.87 -28.82 -17.62
C LYS A 989 -32.74 -29.16 -16.66
N LEU A 990 -31.54 -28.62 -16.88
CA LEU A 990 -30.41 -28.77 -15.95
C LEU A 990 -30.79 -28.35 -14.52
N ALA A 991 -31.49 -27.21 -14.36
CA ALA A 991 -31.84 -26.64 -13.06
C ALA A 991 -32.75 -27.53 -12.19
N THR A 992 -33.50 -28.44 -12.83
CA THR A 992 -34.50 -29.29 -12.17
C THR A 992 -34.11 -30.79 -12.17
N THR A 993 -33.04 -31.18 -12.86
CA THR A 993 -32.66 -32.60 -13.03
C THR A 993 -31.26 -32.97 -12.53
N ARG A 994 -30.29 -32.04 -12.43
CA ARG A 994 -28.89 -32.39 -12.11
C ARG A 994 -28.23 -31.37 -11.20
N ILE A 995 -27.41 -31.83 -10.26
CA ILE A 995 -26.57 -30.99 -9.41
C ILE A 995 -25.37 -30.50 -10.23
N LEU A 996 -25.06 -29.21 -10.19
CA LEU A 996 -23.93 -28.64 -10.93
C LEU A 996 -22.59 -29.00 -10.25
N THR A 997 -21.65 -29.55 -11.03
CA THR A 997 -20.28 -29.83 -10.55
C THR A 997 -19.45 -28.54 -10.42
N PRO A 998 -18.34 -28.53 -9.65
CA PRO A 998 -17.40 -27.41 -9.64
C PRO A 998 -16.83 -27.07 -11.03
N ALA A 999 -16.66 -28.08 -11.88
CA ALA A 999 -16.25 -27.92 -13.28
C ALA A 999 -17.34 -27.23 -14.13
N ASP A 1000 -18.61 -27.59 -13.93
CA ASP A 1000 -19.74 -26.92 -14.59
C ASP A 1000 -19.84 -25.44 -14.19
N LEU A 1001 -19.63 -25.13 -12.90
CA LEU A 1001 -19.64 -23.75 -12.42
C LEU A 1001 -18.50 -22.92 -13.03
N ALA A 1002 -17.29 -23.50 -13.15
CA ALA A 1002 -16.18 -22.87 -13.85
C ALA A 1002 -16.45 -22.69 -15.35
N LYS A 1003 -17.07 -23.68 -16.01
CA LYS A 1003 -17.47 -23.59 -17.43
C LYS A 1003 -18.57 -22.55 -17.66
N LEU A 1004 -19.54 -22.46 -16.75
CA LEU A 1004 -20.60 -21.47 -16.78
C LEU A 1004 -20.05 -20.05 -16.56
N GLN A 1005 -19.02 -19.87 -15.72
CA GLN A 1005 -18.26 -18.61 -15.65
C GLN A 1005 -17.55 -18.29 -16.98
N GLU A 1006 -16.85 -19.25 -17.59
CA GLU A 1006 -16.19 -19.06 -18.90
C GLU A 1006 -17.22 -18.63 -19.97
N LEU A 1007 -18.34 -19.35 -20.08
CA LEU A 1007 -19.42 -19.06 -21.01
C LEU A 1007 -20.02 -17.67 -20.78
N ARG A 1008 -20.31 -17.28 -19.52
CA ARG A 1008 -20.73 -15.91 -19.15
C ARG A 1008 -19.73 -14.86 -19.63
N THR A 1009 -18.43 -15.05 -19.39
CA THR A 1009 -17.42 -14.08 -19.86
C THR A 1009 -17.37 -13.99 -21.39
N SER A 1010 -17.51 -15.12 -22.10
CA SER A 1010 -17.54 -15.14 -23.57
C SER A 1010 -18.78 -14.42 -24.14
N ALA A 1011 -19.95 -14.60 -23.52
CA ALA A 1011 -21.20 -13.95 -23.89
C ALA A 1011 -21.20 -12.44 -23.55
N ALA A 1012 -20.53 -12.03 -22.48
CA ALA A 1012 -20.26 -10.62 -22.20
C ALA A 1012 -19.36 -10.00 -23.29
N VAL A 1013 -18.27 -10.70 -23.66
CA VAL A 1013 -17.37 -10.26 -24.74
C VAL A 1013 -18.06 -10.19 -26.10
N SER A 1014 -19.02 -11.08 -26.41
CA SER A 1014 -19.81 -10.97 -27.65
C SER A 1014 -20.84 -9.85 -27.62
N LYS A 1015 -21.45 -9.54 -26.47
CA LYS A 1015 -22.31 -8.37 -26.25
C LYS A 1015 -21.53 -7.02 -26.25
N HIS A 1016 -20.21 -7.02 -26.02
CA HIS A 1016 -19.34 -5.83 -26.01
C HIS A 1016 -19.04 -5.19 -27.38
N MET A 1017 -20.04 -5.06 -28.25
CA MET A 1017 -20.01 -4.08 -29.35
C MET A 1017 -20.24 -2.64 -28.81
N PRO A 1018 -19.73 -1.59 -29.49
CA PRO A 1018 -19.31 -0.34 -28.82
C PRO A 1018 -20.41 0.58 -28.27
N SER A 1019 -21.70 0.21 -28.33
CA SER A 1019 -22.80 1.01 -27.76
C SER A 1019 -23.12 0.71 -26.28
N GLN A 1020 -22.80 -0.49 -25.77
CA GLN A 1020 -23.24 -0.92 -24.42
C GLN A 1020 -22.14 -0.96 -23.35
N LYS A 1021 -20.91 -0.51 -23.64
CA LYS A 1021 -19.75 -0.58 -22.71
C LYS A 1021 -20.03 0.00 -21.30
N ARG A 1022 -20.98 0.95 -21.18
CA ARG A 1022 -21.35 1.60 -19.90
C ARG A 1022 -22.43 0.86 -19.10
N GLN A 1023 -23.20 -0.05 -19.70
CA GLN A 1023 -24.34 -0.74 -19.06
C GLN A 1023 -23.91 -1.96 -18.24
N GLN A 1024 -22.74 -2.53 -18.56
CA GLN A 1024 -22.19 -3.73 -17.89
C GLN A 1024 -21.18 -3.41 -16.77
N GLN A 1025 -20.52 -2.24 -16.83
CA GLN A 1025 -19.75 -1.72 -15.68
C GLN A 1025 -20.65 -1.41 -14.47
N THR A 1026 -21.95 -1.17 -14.69
CA THR A 1026 -22.94 -0.99 -13.62
C THR A 1026 -23.54 -2.29 -13.09
N SER A 1027 -23.46 -3.40 -13.82
CA SER A 1027 -23.98 -4.71 -13.39
C SER A 1027 -22.91 -5.67 -12.87
N GLY A 1028 -21.64 -5.43 -13.20
CA GLY A 1028 -20.49 -6.21 -12.71
C GLY A 1028 -19.85 -5.66 -11.42
N ARG A 1029 -20.46 -4.67 -10.78
CA ARG A 1029 -20.10 -4.24 -9.42
C ARG A 1029 -20.76 -5.17 -8.41
N HIS A 1030 -20.17 -5.27 -7.21
CA HIS A 1030 -20.74 -6.00 -6.09
C HIS A 1030 -22.16 -5.48 -5.81
N ALA A 1031 -23.13 -6.37 -5.64
CA ALA A 1031 -24.53 -5.99 -5.37
C ALA A 1031 -24.68 -5.17 -4.08
N ASP A 1032 -23.71 -5.29 -3.18
CA ASP A 1032 -23.62 -4.55 -1.92
C ASP A 1032 -23.23 -3.07 -2.09
N ASP A 1033 -22.62 -2.68 -3.22
CA ASP A 1033 -21.98 -1.37 -3.38
C ASP A 1033 -23.03 -0.25 -3.58
N PRO A 1034 -23.14 0.73 -2.65
CA PRO A 1034 -24.30 1.62 -2.61
C PRO A 1034 -24.24 2.71 -3.68
N LEU A 1035 -25.40 3.07 -4.23
CA LEU A 1035 -25.51 4.16 -5.20
C LEU A 1035 -25.09 5.51 -4.58
N THR A 1036 -24.13 6.19 -5.21
CA THR A 1036 -23.52 7.40 -4.66
C THR A 1036 -24.10 8.71 -5.22
N ALA A 1037 -23.96 9.81 -4.49
CA ALA A 1037 -24.39 11.14 -4.95
C ALA A 1037 -23.69 11.57 -6.26
N ALA A 1038 -22.40 11.26 -6.40
CA ALA A 1038 -21.59 11.55 -7.58
C ALA A 1038 -22.11 10.83 -8.84
N GLU A 1039 -22.78 9.68 -8.70
CA GLU A 1039 -23.34 8.94 -9.84
C GLU A 1039 -24.68 9.51 -10.32
N ILE A 1040 -25.45 10.12 -9.41
CA ILE A 1040 -26.64 10.90 -9.77
C ILE A 1040 -26.25 12.23 -10.42
N GLU A 1041 -25.22 12.91 -9.92
CA GLU A 1041 -24.65 14.11 -10.56
C GLU A 1041 -24.06 13.76 -11.94
N GLY A 1042 -23.34 12.64 -12.03
CA GLY A 1042 -22.98 11.96 -13.28
C GLY A 1042 -22.09 12.80 -14.20
N LEU A 1043 -22.68 13.40 -15.24
CA LEU A 1043 -21.96 14.27 -16.18
C LEU A 1043 -22.03 15.76 -15.81
N ALA A 1044 -22.83 16.13 -14.80
CA ALA A 1044 -22.95 17.52 -14.34
C ALA A 1044 -21.68 18.00 -13.63
N SER A 1045 -21.13 17.19 -12.71
CA SER A 1045 -19.85 17.46 -12.03
C SER A 1045 -18.67 17.50 -13.00
N LEU A 1046 -18.69 16.71 -14.08
CA LEU A 1046 -17.71 16.80 -15.18
C LEU A 1046 -17.92 18.04 -16.08
N SER A 1047 -19.05 18.75 -15.96
CA SER A 1047 -19.38 19.94 -16.75
C SER A 1047 -18.95 21.25 -16.08
N SER A 1048 -18.80 21.27 -14.75
CA SER A 1048 -18.50 22.46 -13.95
C SER A 1048 -17.10 23.03 -14.24
N ARG A 1049 -17.00 23.83 -15.31
CA ARG A 1049 -15.85 24.65 -15.72
C ARG A 1049 -14.47 23.99 -15.86
N THR A 1050 -14.38 22.65 -15.83
CA THR A 1050 -13.14 21.91 -16.11
C THR A 1050 -12.47 22.43 -17.39
N THR A 1051 -11.18 22.77 -17.32
CA THR A 1051 -10.49 23.47 -18.41
C THR A 1051 -10.35 22.57 -19.64
N LYS A 1052 -9.90 23.15 -20.77
CA LYS A 1052 -9.58 22.37 -21.96
C LYS A 1052 -8.46 21.36 -21.67
N GLU A 1053 -7.53 21.67 -20.76
CA GLU A 1053 -6.49 20.73 -20.32
C GLU A 1053 -7.03 19.62 -19.41
N GLU A 1054 -7.84 19.91 -18.39
CA GLU A 1054 -8.44 18.86 -17.54
C GLU A 1054 -9.28 17.86 -18.35
N LYS A 1055 -10.04 18.36 -19.33
CA LYS A 1055 -10.82 17.52 -20.26
C LYS A 1055 -9.94 16.67 -21.18
N ILE A 1056 -8.68 17.04 -21.39
CA ILE A 1056 -7.67 16.24 -22.10
C ILE A 1056 -6.97 15.26 -21.13
N ALA A 1057 -6.73 15.65 -19.87
CA ALA A 1057 -6.16 14.80 -18.84
C ALA A 1057 -7.10 13.62 -18.48
N LEU A 1058 -8.38 13.89 -18.20
CA LEU A 1058 -9.40 12.85 -18.01
C LEU A 1058 -9.56 11.94 -19.23
N ALA A 1059 -9.44 12.49 -20.45
CA ALA A 1059 -9.48 11.71 -21.70
C ALA A 1059 -8.15 10.97 -22.03
N LYS A 1060 -7.08 11.23 -21.27
CA LYS A 1060 -5.82 10.44 -21.27
C LYS A 1060 -5.85 9.34 -20.20
N GLY A 1061 -6.31 9.65 -18.98
CA GLY A 1061 -6.26 8.73 -17.84
C GLY A 1061 -7.05 7.43 -18.03
N ASP A 1062 -8.21 7.50 -18.68
CA ASP A 1062 -9.05 6.33 -19.00
C ASP A 1062 -8.69 5.68 -20.36
N ARG A 1063 -7.38 5.61 -20.68
CA ARG A 1063 -6.87 4.99 -21.92
C ARG A 1063 -5.58 4.20 -21.67
N ASP A 1064 -5.68 2.88 -21.85
CA ASP A 1064 -4.52 2.03 -22.11
C ASP A 1064 -3.67 2.60 -23.26
N GLU A 1065 -2.37 2.79 -23.01
CA GLU A 1065 -1.38 3.32 -23.96
C GLU A 1065 -1.30 2.48 -25.27
N LYS A 1066 -1.85 1.26 -25.27
CA LYS A 1066 -1.86 0.32 -26.41
C LYS A 1066 -3.09 0.43 -27.33
N HIS A 1067 -3.99 1.39 -27.12
CA HIS A 1067 -5.21 1.52 -27.94
C HIS A 1067 -4.99 2.20 -29.32
N GLN A 1068 -4.14 1.61 -30.17
CA GLN A 1068 -4.01 1.99 -31.58
C GLN A 1068 -5.38 2.09 -32.27
N SER A 1069 -5.59 3.12 -33.10
CA SER A 1069 -6.85 3.31 -33.82
C SER A 1069 -7.12 2.18 -34.81
N THR A 1070 -8.40 1.92 -35.12
CA THR A 1070 -8.78 0.92 -36.14
C THR A 1070 -8.23 1.25 -37.53
N THR A 1071 -8.00 2.53 -37.81
CA THR A 1071 -7.30 3.02 -39.01
C THR A 1071 -5.81 2.68 -38.98
N ALA A 1072 -5.13 2.86 -37.85
CA ALA A 1072 -3.74 2.47 -37.66
C ALA A 1072 -3.58 0.95 -37.81
N LYS A 1073 -4.38 0.14 -37.10
CA LYS A 1073 -4.36 -1.33 -37.23
C LYS A 1073 -4.65 -1.81 -38.67
N ARG A 1074 -5.50 -1.10 -39.43
CA ARG A 1074 -5.73 -1.38 -40.87
C ARG A 1074 -4.56 -0.96 -41.78
N LYS A 1075 -3.80 0.09 -41.41
CA LYS A 1075 -2.61 0.54 -42.15
C LYS A 1075 -1.44 -0.40 -41.88
N GLU A 1076 -1.13 -0.63 -40.61
CA GLU A 1076 -0.09 -1.53 -40.12
C GLU A 1076 -0.30 -2.96 -40.62
N LYS A 1077 -1.55 -3.47 -40.64
CA LYS A 1077 -1.87 -4.77 -41.25
C LYS A 1077 -1.60 -4.79 -42.77
N LYS A 1078 -1.91 -3.73 -43.52
CA LYS A 1078 -1.59 -3.63 -44.95
C LYS A 1078 -0.08 -3.49 -45.21
N GLU A 1079 0.65 -2.87 -44.30
CA GLU A 1079 2.10 -2.72 -44.37
C GLU A 1079 2.80 -4.05 -44.03
N ALA A 1080 2.30 -4.80 -43.04
CA ALA A 1080 2.75 -6.15 -42.67
C ALA A 1080 2.37 -7.25 -43.67
N GLU A 1081 1.23 -7.12 -44.38
CA GLU A 1081 0.84 -8.06 -45.45
C GLU A 1081 1.74 -7.94 -46.70
N GLY A 1082 2.40 -6.79 -46.87
CA GLY A 1082 3.45 -6.56 -47.88
C GLY A 1082 2.95 -6.38 -49.32
N LYS A 1083 3.81 -5.79 -50.16
CA LYS A 1083 3.54 -5.71 -51.61
C LYS A 1083 3.55 -7.11 -52.21
N SER A 1084 2.62 -7.39 -53.12
CA SER A 1084 2.19 -8.75 -53.49
C SER A 1084 3.33 -9.67 -53.94
N THR A 1085 3.63 -10.69 -53.13
CA THR A 1085 4.51 -11.81 -53.50
C THR A 1085 3.88 -12.67 -54.59
N THR A 1086 4.68 -13.04 -55.60
CA THR A 1086 4.18 -13.75 -56.79
C THR A 1086 3.79 -15.20 -56.48
N ASN A 1087 2.91 -15.78 -57.29
CA ASN A 1087 2.32 -17.10 -57.03
C ASN A 1087 3.35 -18.25 -56.87
N LYS A 1088 4.56 -18.09 -57.42
CA LYS A 1088 5.69 -19.04 -57.23
C LYS A 1088 6.13 -19.19 -55.77
N GLU A 1089 6.08 -18.12 -54.96
CA GLU A 1089 6.43 -18.19 -53.55
C GLU A 1089 5.32 -18.81 -52.68
N LYS A 1090 4.06 -18.50 -52.99
CA LYS A 1090 2.89 -19.06 -52.30
C LYS A 1090 2.86 -20.60 -52.42
N ALA A 1091 3.23 -21.14 -53.59
CA ALA A 1091 3.42 -22.57 -53.79
C ALA A 1091 4.53 -23.16 -52.88
N ARG A 1092 5.70 -22.53 -52.79
CA ARG A 1092 6.80 -22.98 -51.91
C ARG A 1092 6.43 -22.96 -50.42
N LYS A 1093 5.81 -21.88 -49.93
CA LYS A 1093 5.40 -21.78 -48.51
C LYS A 1093 4.32 -22.79 -48.12
N LYS A 1094 3.39 -23.15 -49.02
CA LYS A 1094 2.36 -24.17 -48.77
C LYS A 1094 2.98 -25.55 -48.46
N ASN A 1095 3.99 -25.96 -49.22
CA ASN A 1095 4.70 -27.23 -48.98
C ASN A 1095 5.50 -27.20 -47.67
N PHE A 1096 6.16 -26.07 -47.35
CA PHE A 1096 6.97 -25.95 -46.14
C PHE A 1096 6.12 -26.09 -44.86
N LEU A 1097 4.99 -25.38 -44.77
CA LEU A 1097 4.08 -25.46 -43.62
C LEU A 1097 3.51 -26.87 -43.38
N MET A 1098 3.21 -27.62 -44.46
CA MET A 1098 2.78 -29.02 -44.36
C MET A 1098 3.86 -29.97 -43.79
N THR A 1099 5.15 -29.62 -43.89
CA THR A 1099 6.22 -30.42 -43.27
C THR A 1099 6.39 -30.13 -41.78
N LEU A 1100 6.20 -28.87 -41.34
CA LEU A 1100 6.33 -28.49 -39.93
C LEU A 1100 5.30 -29.19 -39.04
N GLY A 1101 4.04 -29.29 -39.48
CA GLY A 1101 2.98 -29.98 -38.75
C GLY A 1101 3.28 -31.48 -38.52
N LYS A 1102 3.99 -32.12 -39.45
CA LYS A 1102 4.40 -33.53 -39.36
C LYS A 1102 5.66 -33.75 -38.49
N ALA A 1103 6.38 -32.69 -38.13
CA ALA A 1103 7.59 -32.78 -37.30
C ALA A 1103 7.29 -32.91 -35.79
N LYS A 1104 6.23 -32.27 -35.29
CA LYS A 1104 5.91 -32.23 -33.84
C LYS A 1104 5.40 -33.56 -33.26
N ARG A 1105 4.90 -34.51 -34.07
CA ARG A 1105 4.34 -35.80 -33.58
C ARG A 1105 5.36 -36.96 -33.66
N LYS A 1106 6.46 -36.85 -32.90
CA LYS A 1106 7.45 -37.93 -32.68
C LYS A 1106 7.65 -38.22 -31.18
N GLY A 1107 6.66 -38.89 -30.59
CA GLY A 1107 6.91 -39.71 -29.40
C GLY A 1107 7.90 -40.85 -29.71
N LYS A 1108 8.48 -41.44 -28.67
CA LYS A 1108 9.48 -42.53 -28.77
C LYS A 1108 8.90 -43.70 -29.59
N ARG A 1109 9.60 -44.15 -30.63
CA ARG A 1109 9.23 -45.33 -31.44
C ARG A 1109 10.00 -46.57 -30.95
N SER A 1110 9.44 -47.76 -31.18
CA SER A 1110 10.09 -49.00 -30.75
C SER A 1110 11.40 -49.28 -31.51
N LEU A 1111 12.33 -49.97 -30.85
CA LEU A 1111 13.56 -50.46 -31.47
C LEU A 1111 13.27 -51.47 -32.61
N VAL A 1112 12.15 -52.18 -32.53
CA VAL A 1112 11.71 -53.15 -33.56
C VAL A 1112 11.36 -52.42 -34.86
N ASP A 1113 10.64 -51.30 -34.79
CA ASP A 1113 10.31 -50.46 -35.95
C ASP A 1113 11.57 -49.84 -36.57
N GLN A 1114 12.50 -49.36 -35.72
CA GLN A 1114 13.79 -48.85 -36.17
C GLN A 1114 14.60 -49.91 -36.93
N ARG A 1115 14.66 -51.15 -36.41
CA ARG A 1115 15.34 -52.28 -37.07
C ARG A 1115 14.68 -52.68 -38.39
N LYS A 1116 13.34 -52.62 -38.47
CA LYS A 1116 12.54 -52.90 -39.68
C LYS A 1116 12.77 -51.82 -40.75
N ILE A 1117 12.83 -50.55 -40.36
CA ILE A 1117 13.15 -49.42 -41.25
C ILE A 1117 14.59 -49.50 -41.75
N LEU A 1118 15.56 -49.84 -40.90
CA LEU A 1118 16.98 -49.97 -41.28
C LEU A 1118 17.19 -51.09 -42.32
N ARG A 1119 16.60 -52.28 -42.12
CA ARG A 1119 16.58 -53.33 -43.17
C ARG A 1119 15.96 -52.81 -44.46
N GLY A 1120 14.77 -52.21 -44.37
CA GLY A 1120 14.10 -51.59 -45.51
C GLY A 1120 14.83 -50.39 -46.13
N HIS A 1121 15.92 -49.89 -45.55
CA HIS A 1121 16.82 -48.90 -46.15
C HIS A 1121 17.99 -49.57 -46.86
N ILE A 1122 18.57 -50.61 -46.27
CA ILE A 1122 19.60 -51.47 -46.89
C ILE A 1122 19.07 -52.12 -48.17
N ASP A 1123 17.84 -52.65 -48.16
CA ASP A 1123 17.23 -53.29 -49.34
C ASP A 1123 16.87 -52.28 -50.44
N ARG A 1124 16.62 -51.01 -50.08
CA ARG A 1124 16.50 -49.90 -51.05
C ARG A 1124 17.86 -49.47 -51.61
N GLN A 1125 18.91 -49.47 -50.79
CA GLN A 1125 20.27 -49.16 -51.21
C GLN A 1125 20.86 -50.24 -52.14
N LYS A 1126 20.44 -51.50 -51.98
CA LYS A 1126 20.73 -52.59 -52.93
C LYS A 1126 19.98 -52.47 -54.27
N ARG A 1127 18.78 -51.87 -54.28
CA ARG A 1127 17.99 -51.59 -55.49
C ARG A 1127 18.34 -50.23 -56.10
N GLY A 1128 19.58 -50.09 -56.57
CA GLY A 1128 20.06 -48.85 -57.19
C GLY A 1128 19.28 -48.47 -58.45
N GLY A 1129 18.80 -47.22 -58.53
CA GLY A 1129 18.07 -46.70 -59.67
C GLY A 1129 18.05 -45.17 -59.72
N LYS A 1130 18.59 -44.58 -60.80
CA LYS A 1130 18.56 -43.13 -61.05
C LYS A 1130 17.23 -42.69 -61.66
N ARG A 1131 16.68 -41.57 -61.19
CA ARG A 1131 16.03 -40.45 -61.94
C ARG A 1131 15.39 -39.49 -60.92
N GLY A 1132 15.23 -38.20 -61.17
CA GLY A 1132 15.59 -37.39 -62.35
C GLY A 1132 14.56 -36.25 -62.50
N ASN A 1133 15.00 -34.99 -62.54
CA ASN A 1133 14.08 -33.84 -62.51
C ASN A 1133 13.22 -33.70 -63.78
N ALA A 1134 11.92 -33.55 -63.61
CA ALA A 1134 11.02 -32.79 -64.48
C ALA A 1134 9.72 -32.47 -63.70
N GLY A 1135 9.29 -31.20 -63.66
CA GLY A 1135 8.12 -30.72 -62.90
C GLY A 1135 8.45 -29.62 -61.90
#